data_AF-A0AAW1L3E2-F1
#
_entry.id   AF-A0AAW1L3E2-F1
#
_cell.length_a   1.000
_cell.length_b   1.000
_cell.length_c   1.000
_cell.angle_alpha   90.00
_cell.angle_beta   90.00
_cell.angle_gamma   90.00
#
_symmetry.space_group_name_H-M   'P 1'
#
loop_
_entity.id
_entity.type
_entity.pdbx_description
1 polymer ?
#
loop_
_entity_poly.entity_id
_entity_poly.type
_entity_poly.pdbx_seq_one_letter_code
_entity_poly.pdbx_strand_id
1 'polypeptide(L)'
;MVYIRTFDRKTLALNINPNSTTLGDLNRKITDRLGIPVEYQCLLSSSRRLIGDAACVISELGVGLNSTLTLNVSICGGMQAPVQPKNTRLEFLNSKPPSNYVAGLGRGATGFTTRSDIGPARSTFDLPDRSATTIGGAGAAGAAAPGAGRGRGKGPGDEEEEDEGEEKGYDENQKFDEFEGNDVGLFASAEYDEDDKEADEVWEAVDQRMDSRRKDRREARLKEEIEKYRKSNPKITEQFADLKRKLHTMSTDEWDSIPEMGDYSLRNKKKRFESFVPVPDTLLEKARQEKEHVSALDPKSRGVGGTETPWSQTPVTDLTAVGEGRGTVLSLKLDRLSDSVSGQTVVDPKGYLTDLKSMKITSDAEISDIKKARLLLKSVTQTNPRHGPGWIAAARLEEVAGKLKMARSLIERGCEECPKSEDVWVEACRLASPDEAKAVIARGVKAIPNSVKLWLEAAKLEHDDANKSRVLRKGLEHNPDSVRLWKAVVELANEEDARLLLQRAVECCPLHVELWLALARLETYDMAKRVLNRAREKLSKEPAIWITAAKLEEANGNTAMVEKIIERGIRALQREGVVIDREAWTKEAEASERAGSVVTCQAIVKHTVGVGVEEEDRKRTWVADAEECKKRGSVETARAIYAHALSVFLTKKSIWLKAAQLEKSHGTRESLDALLRRAVTYVPQAEVLWLMGAKEKWLAGDVPSARAILQEAYAAIPNSEEIWLAAFKLEFENHEPERARMLLAKARERGGTERVWMKSVIVERELGNTAEERRLLDEGLQRFPTFFKLWLMLGQLHERLKQEAKAKEAYESGLKNCPHCVTLWLSLANLEEKITGLSKARAVLTMGRKRNPQNPELWLAAVRAELRHGNTKEADNLMAKALQECPNSGILWAAHIEMVPRPQRKRKSHDAITKCDQDPYVIAAVARLFWQDRKVDKARSWLNRAVTLAPDIGDFWALYYKFEHQHGTEDSQKDVLKRCVAAEPKHGEKWQAVSKAVENAHQPTEAILKKVVILLGKEEKAAENNNH
;
A
#
# COMPACT_ATOMS: atom_id res chain seq x y z
N MET A 1 44.92 4.73 -37.90
CA MET A 1 43.47 4.67 -37.59
C MET A 1 43.26 4.00 -36.26
N VAL A 2 42.35 4.54 -35.45
CA VAL A 2 41.73 3.90 -34.27
C VAL A 2 40.21 4.10 -34.41
N TYR A 3 39.43 3.09 -34.10
CA TYR A 3 37.97 3.11 -34.27
C TYR A 3 37.28 3.33 -32.93
N ILE A 4 36.24 4.15 -32.89
CA ILE A 4 35.44 4.39 -31.68
C ILE A 4 33.98 4.08 -31.98
N ARG A 5 33.41 3.15 -31.21
CA ARG A 5 32.01 2.77 -31.28
C ARG A 5 31.21 3.55 -30.25
N THR A 6 30.21 4.31 -30.70
CA THR A 6 29.31 5.08 -29.84
C THR A 6 28.14 4.22 -29.35
N PHE A 7 27.34 4.78 -28.42
CA PHE A 7 26.13 4.15 -27.87
C PHE A 7 25.17 3.67 -28.97
N ASP A 8 24.95 4.47 -30.02
CA ASP A 8 24.13 4.16 -31.19
C ASP A 8 24.73 3.07 -32.12
N ARG A 9 25.77 2.35 -31.66
CA ARG A 9 26.54 1.31 -32.37
C ARG A 9 27.28 1.75 -33.63
N LYS A 10 27.10 3.00 -34.09
CA LYS A 10 27.88 3.65 -35.16
C LYS A 10 29.37 3.66 -34.78
N THR A 11 30.23 3.50 -35.78
CA THR A 11 31.69 3.39 -35.58
C THR A 11 32.39 4.52 -36.33
N LEU A 12 33.12 5.35 -35.60
CA LEU A 12 33.86 6.50 -36.11
C LEU A 12 35.35 6.14 -36.25
N ALA A 13 35.93 6.42 -37.41
CA ALA A 13 37.36 6.26 -37.65
C ALA A 13 38.09 7.57 -37.31
N LEU A 14 38.98 7.52 -36.32
CA LEU A 14 39.90 8.62 -36.03
C LEU A 14 41.29 8.30 -36.59
N ASN A 15 41.80 9.16 -37.46
CA ASN A 15 43.16 9.00 -37.99
C ASN A 15 44.18 9.60 -37.01
N ILE A 16 44.56 8.78 -36.03
CA ILE A 16 45.50 9.11 -34.95
C ILE A 16 46.67 8.11 -35.01
N ASN A 17 47.88 8.60 -34.68
CA ASN A 17 49.07 7.78 -34.55
C ASN A 17 49.26 7.37 -33.07
N PRO A 18 49.11 6.08 -32.70
CA PRO A 18 49.00 5.67 -31.30
C PRO A 18 50.23 5.95 -30.43
N ASN A 19 51.42 6.01 -31.03
CA ASN A 19 52.69 6.13 -30.31
C ASN A 19 53.06 7.60 -29.95
N SER A 20 52.28 8.59 -30.38
CA SER A 20 52.60 10.02 -30.21
C SER A 20 51.42 10.87 -29.73
N THR A 21 50.31 10.25 -29.32
CA THR A 21 49.09 10.96 -28.90
C THR A 21 48.73 10.51 -27.49
N THR A 22 48.45 11.48 -26.61
CA THR A 22 48.10 11.20 -25.21
C THR A 22 46.62 10.80 -25.07
N LEU A 23 46.27 10.17 -23.95
CA LEU A 23 44.87 9.90 -23.60
C LEU A 23 44.05 11.20 -23.48
N GLY A 24 44.64 12.28 -22.97
CA GLY A 24 44.01 13.60 -22.90
C GLY A 24 43.68 14.18 -24.28
N ASP A 25 44.60 14.08 -25.24
CA ASP A 25 44.39 14.56 -26.62
C ASP A 25 43.38 13.72 -27.40
N LEU A 26 43.29 12.41 -27.11
CA LEU A 26 42.24 11.55 -27.63
C LEU A 26 40.87 12.01 -27.11
N ASN A 27 40.73 12.19 -25.80
CA ASN A 27 39.46 12.61 -25.19
C ASN A 27 39.03 14.02 -25.61
N ARG A 28 40.00 14.93 -25.85
CA ARG A 28 39.74 16.24 -26.50
C ARG A 28 39.20 16.06 -27.91
N LYS A 29 39.89 15.31 -28.79
CA LYS A 29 39.43 15.04 -30.17
C LYS A 29 38.06 14.32 -30.23
N ILE A 30 37.70 13.55 -29.21
CA ILE A 30 36.36 12.98 -29.03
C ILE A 30 35.36 14.06 -28.63
N THR A 31 35.72 14.97 -27.71
CA THR A 31 34.92 16.14 -27.34
C THR A 31 34.63 17.01 -28.58
N ASP A 32 35.65 17.32 -29.37
CA ASP A 32 35.54 18.15 -30.58
C ASP A 32 34.65 17.52 -31.67
N ARG A 33 34.63 16.18 -31.75
CA ARG A 33 33.89 15.41 -32.77
C ARG A 33 32.47 15.00 -32.35
N LEU A 34 32.17 14.92 -31.06
CA LEU A 34 30.90 14.40 -30.53
C LEU A 34 30.21 15.32 -29.51
N GLY A 35 30.84 16.41 -29.07
CA GLY A 35 30.29 17.35 -28.09
C GLY A 35 30.21 16.84 -26.65
N ILE A 36 30.69 15.62 -26.37
CA ILE A 36 30.62 14.99 -25.04
C ILE A 36 31.83 15.46 -24.21
N PRO A 37 31.65 16.18 -23.08
CA PRO A 37 32.77 16.63 -22.25
C PRO A 37 33.57 15.46 -21.66
N VAL A 38 34.89 15.64 -21.54
CA VAL A 38 35.86 14.61 -21.11
C VAL A 38 35.43 13.88 -19.83
N GLU A 39 34.84 14.58 -18.86
CA GLU A 39 34.37 14.03 -17.57
C GLU A 39 33.34 12.90 -17.72
N TYR A 40 32.56 12.89 -18.80
CA TYR A 40 31.50 11.91 -19.06
C TYR A 40 31.94 10.80 -20.04
N GLN A 41 33.16 10.86 -20.56
CA GLN A 41 33.71 9.86 -21.49
C GLN A 41 34.31 8.66 -20.74
N CYS A 42 33.69 7.49 -20.84
CA CYS A 42 34.26 6.24 -20.35
C CYS A 42 34.69 5.36 -21.53
N LEU A 43 35.98 5.36 -21.85
CA LEU A 43 36.55 4.52 -22.92
C LEU A 43 36.88 3.10 -22.42
N LEU A 44 36.34 2.11 -23.12
CA LEU A 44 36.59 0.69 -22.88
C LEU A 44 37.35 0.07 -24.07
N SER A 45 38.47 -0.59 -23.79
CA SER A 45 39.17 -1.45 -24.77
C SER A 45 38.96 -2.91 -24.37
N SER A 46 38.37 -3.72 -25.24
CA SER A 46 38.14 -5.17 -25.02
C SER A 46 37.61 -5.49 -23.62
N SER A 47 36.54 -4.81 -23.20
CA SER A 47 35.87 -4.93 -21.90
C SER A 47 36.69 -4.51 -20.66
N ARG A 48 37.89 -3.94 -20.81
CA ARG A 48 38.63 -3.25 -19.73
C ARG A 48 38.48 -1.74 -19.86
N ARG A 49 38.27 -1.05 -18.73
CA ARG A 49 38.25 0.42 -18.68
C ARG A 49 39.68 0.95 -18.81
N LEU A 50 39.89 1.89 -19.71
CA LEU A 50 41.14 2.64 -19.77
C LEU A 50 41.17 3.62 -18.58
N ILE A 51 42.11 3.41 -17.65
CA ILE A 51 42.33 4.26 -16.48
C ILE A 51 43.82 4.57 -16.47
N GLY A 52 44.15 5.85 -16.58
CA GLY A 52 45.52 6.36 -16.64
C GLY A 52 45.50 7.88 -16.60
N ASP A 53 46.64 8.48 -16.27
CA ASP A 53 46.76 9.93 -16.19
C ASP A 53 46.74 10.57 -17.58
N ALA A 54 46.31 11.84 -17.68
CA ALA A 54 45.97 12.46 -18.97
C ALA A 54 47.15 12.55 -19.97
N ALA A 55 48.38 12.52 -19.47
CA ALA A 55 49.61 12.57 -20.27
C ALA A 55 50.11 11.20 -20.78
N CYS A 56 49.55 10.07 -20.33
CA CYS A 56 49.99 8.73 -20.74
C CYS A 56 49.67 8.46 -22.22
N VAL A 57 50.55 7.72 -22.90
CA VAL A 57 50.45 7.48 -24.36
C VAL A 57 49.53 6.30 -24.65
N ILE A 58 48.70 6.44 -25.68
CA ILE A 58 47.62 5.48 -26.02
C ILE A 58 48.18 4.05 -26.27
N SER A 59 49.39 3.92 -26.81
CA SER A 59 50.07 2.64 -27.01
C SER A 59 50.39 1.89 -25.71
N GLU A 60 50.78 2.60 -24.64
CA GLU A 60 51.10 2.01 -23.32
C GLU A 60 49.86 1.39 -22.66
N LEU A 61 48.68 1.95 -22.95
CA LEU A 61 47.38 1.48 -22.50
C LEU A 61 46.82 0.31 -23.35
N GLY A 62 47.65 -0.28 -24.22
CA GLY A 62 47.31 -1.47 -25.01
C GLY A 62 46.44 -1.21 -26.24
N VAL A 63 46.40 0.03 -26.74
CA VAL A 63 45.53 0.46 -27.84
C VAL A 63 46.36 0.68 -29.11
N GLY A 64 46.46 -0.37 -29.94
CA GLY A 64 47.23 -0.36 -31.19
C GLY A 64 46.49 0.21 -32.41
N LEU A 65 47.17 0.24 -33.56
CA LEU A 65 46.55 0.57 -34.86
C LEU A 65 45.39 -0.39 -35.16
N ASN A 66 44.29 0.17 -35.69
CA ASN A 66 43.04 -0.49 -36.02
C ASN A 66 42.28 -1.14 -34.84
N SER A 67 42.69 -0.91 -33.59
CA SER A 67 41.90 -1.27 -32.42
C SER A 67 40.56 -0.52 -32.38
N THR A 68 39.54 -1.13 -31.77
CA THR A 68 38.21 -0.54 -31.59
C THR A 68 37.93 -0.30 -30.11
N LEU A 69 37.74 0.96 -29.74
CA LEU A 69 37.31 1.39 -28.40
C LEU A 69 35.79 1.55 -28.37
N THR A 70 35.19 1.29 -27.20
CA THR A 70 33.76 1.52 -26.97
C THR A 70 33.60 2.71 -26.04
N LEU A 71 32.87 3.74 -26.48
CA LEU A 71 32.57 4.92 -25.66
C LEU A 71 31.25 4.71 -24.92
N ASN A 72 31.33 4.61 -23.60
CA ASN A 72 30.17 4.54 -22.72
C ASN A 72 30.00 5.86 -21.96
N VAL A 73 28.76 6.30 -21.74
CA VAL A 73 28.42 7.60 -21.12
C VAL A 73 27.48 7.37 -19.94
N SER A 74 27.83 7.92 -18.78
CA SER A 74 27.07 7.72 -17.53
C SER A 74 25.91 8.70 -17.44
N ILE A 75 24.68 8.24 -17.72
CA ILE A 75 23.47 9.05 -17.65
C ILE A 75 22.85 8.96 -16.26
N CYS A 76 22.96 10.04 -15.47
CA CYS A 76 22.21 10.21 -14.22
C CYS A 76 20.84 10.83 -14.52
N GLY A 77 19.76 10.19 -14.11
CA GLY A 77 18.40 10.66 -14.39
C GLY A 77 17.96 11.83 -13.49
N GLY A 78 17.92 13.04 -14.05
CA GLY A 78 17.31 14.20 -13.37
C GLY A 78 17.70 15.54 -13.99
N MET A 79 16.67 16.26 -14.48
CA MET A 79 16.73 17.62 -15.02
C MET A 79 17.57 17.88 -16.29
N GLN A 80 16.98 18.74 -17.11
CA GLN A 80 17.41 19.30 -18.39
C GLN A 80 18.92 19.59 -18.50
N ALA A 81 19.55 19.10 -19.58
CA ALA A 81 20.96 19.33 -19.86
C ALA A 81 21.29 20.83 -20.06
N PRO A 82 22.46 21.32 -19.60
CA PRO A 82 22.84 22.72 -19.75
C PRO A 82 23.09 23.07 -21.22
N VAL A 83 22.34 24.06 -21.73
CA VAL A 83 22.52 24.60 -23.08
C VAL A 83 23.80 25.43 -23.13
N GLN A 84 24.77 25.02 -23.95
CA GLN A 84 25.97 25.82 -24.20
C GLN A 84 25.64 27.11 -24.97
N PRO A 85 26.34 28.24 -24.70
CA PRO A 85 26.17 29.47 -25.48
C PRO A 85 26.67 29.27 -26.92
N LYS A 86 25.82 29.57 -27.91
CA LYS A 86 26.11 29.38 -29.35
C LYS A 86 27.01 30.48 -29.94
N ASN A 87 28.18 30.72 -29.32
CA ASN A 87 29.11 31.78 -29.71
C ASN A 87 30.16 31.37 -30.77
N THR A 88 29.82 30.40 -31.62
CA THR A 88 30.61 30.01 -32.82
C THR A 88 29.91 30.37 -34.14
N ARG A 89 28.79 31.12 -34.10
CA ARG A 89 27.91 31.33 -35.26
C ARG A 89 28.16 32.62 -36.07
N LEU A 90 29.19 33.41 -35.72
CA LEU A 90 29.49 34.71 -36.35
C LEU A 90 30.97 34.89 -36.74
N GLU A 91 31.81 33.85 -36.63
CA GLU A 91 33.24 33.94 -36.92
C GLU A 91 33.54 34.40 -38.36
N PHE A 92 32.66 34.04 -39.31
CA PHE A 92 32.75 34.45 -40.71
C PHE A 92 32.63 35.97 -40.93
N LEU A 93 31.95 36.72 -40.05
CA LEU A 93 31.83 38.18 -40.17
C LEU A 93 33.14 38.92 -39.88
N ASN A 94 34.05 38.29 -39.13
CA ASN A 94 35.39 38.83 -38.85
C ASN A 94 36.42 38.38 -39.90
N SER A 95 36.02 37.57 -40.88
CA SER A 95 36.88 37.08 -41.97
C SER A 95 36.61 37.84 -43.28
N LYS A 96 37.67 38.15 -44.04
CA LYS A 96 37.51 38.72 -45.38
C LYS A 96 37.18 37.60 -46.39
N PRO A 97 36.27 37.83 -47.36
CA PRO A 97 35.91 36.82 -48.35
C PRO A 97 37.12 36.44 -49.24
N PRO A 98 37.24 35.17 -49.70
CA PRO A 98 38.33 34.75 -50.58
C PRO A 98 38.32 35.50 -51.92
N SER A 99 39.49 35.89 -52.42
CA SER A 99 39.65 36.83 -53.55
C SER A 99 38.99 36.42 -54.86
N ASN A 100 38.77 35.12 -55.06
CA ASN A 100 38.20 34.56 -56.30
C ASN A 100 36.76 34.04 -56.10
N TYR A 101 36.11 34.36 -54.97
CA TYR A 101 34.74 33.94 -54.70
C TYR A 101 33.74 34.95 -55.29
N VAL A 102 33.10 34.57 -56.40
CA VAL A 102 31.97 35.31 -56.98
C VAL A 102 30.68 34.85 -56.28
N ALA A 103 30.00 35.76 -55.59
CA ALA A 103 28.72 35.46 -54.93
C ALA A 103 27.65 35.03 -55.96
N GLY A 104 26.74 34.14 -55.55
CA GLY A 104 25.82 33.45 -56.47
C GLY A 104 26.48 32.22 -57.10
N LEU A 105 27.40 32.41 -58.05
CA LEU A 105 28.06 31.30 -58.75
C LEU A 105 28.86 30.40 -57.80
N GLY A 106 29.65 31.00 -56.88
CA GLY A 106 30.40 30.29 -55.84
C GLY A 106 29.54 29.67 -54.74
N ARG A 107 28.26 30.07 -54.62
CA ARG A 107 27.25 29.40 -53.77
C ARG A 107 26.66 28.16 -54.46
N GLY A 108 26.92 27.96 -55.75
CA GLY A 108 26.23 26.96 -56.58
C GLY A 108 24.78 27.37 -56.91
N ALA A 109 24.41 28.63 -56.70
CA ALA A 109 23.05 29.12 -56.97
C ALA A 109 22.92 29.46 -58.45
N THR A 110 22.06 28.73 -59.15
CA THR A 110 21.60 29.05 -60.51
C THR A 110 20.21 29.67 -60.42
N GLY A 111 19.94 30.69 -61.24
CA GLY A 111 18.60 31.29 -61.31
C GLY A 111 17.61 30.36 -61.99
N PHE A 112 16.39 30.25 -61.45
CA PHE A 112 15.33 29.49 -62.07
C PHE A 112 14.83 30.22 -63.32
N THR A 113 15.15 29.70 -64.51
CA THR A 113 14.56 30.18 -65.77
C THR A 113 13.10 29.75 -65.81
N THR A 114 12.20 30.73 -65.96
CA THR A 114 10.77 30.45 -66.12
C THR A 114 10.40 30.59 -67.60
N ARG A 115 9.15 30.26 -67.94
CA ARG A 115 8.73 29.97 -69.33
C ARG A 115 8.83 31.14 -70.32
N SER A 116 9.12 32.35 -69.83
CA SER A 116 9.42 33.53 -70.64
C SER A 116 10.76 33.45 -71.39
N ASP A 117 11.74 32.73 -70.83
CA ASP A 117 13.15 32.86 -71.24
C ASP A 117 13.59 31.88 -72.35
N ILE A 118 12.73 30.93 -72.75
CA ILE A 118 13.03 29.90 -73.75
C ILE A 118 11.87 29.77 -74.76
N GLY A 119 12.05 30.35 -75.95
CA GLY A 119 11.06 30.34 -77.02
C GLY A 119 10.93 29.01 -77.80
N PRO A 120 9.93 28.88 -78.69
CA PRO A 120 9.71 27.68 -79.51
C PRO A 120 10.85 27.35 -80.47
N ALA A 121 10.94 26.07 -80.87
CA ALA A 121 12.07 25.51 -81.61
C ALA A 121 12.11 25.83 -83.12
N ARG A 122 13.25 25.48 -83.73
CA ARG A 122 13.61 25.68 -85.16
C ARG A 122 12.61 25.08 -86.15
N SER A 123 12.57 25.69 -87.34
CA SER A 123 11.96 25.16 -88.57
C SER A 123 12.75 23.99 -89.18
N THR A 124 12.09 23.23 -90.08
CA THR A 124 12.69 22.14 -90.86
C THR A 124 12.30 22.23 -92.35
N PHE A 125 13.29 22.51 -93.20
CA PHE A 125 13.47 22.16 -94.63
C PHE A 125 12.31 22.23 -95.67
N ASP A 126 12.69 22.56 -96.91
CA ASP A 126 11.80 22.99 -98.00
C ASP A 126 11.06 21.87 -98.76
N LEU A 127 9.71 22.04 -98.88
CA LEU A 127 8.87 22.14 -100.11
C LEU A 127 8.99 21.12 -101.31
N PRO A 128 7.98 21.00 -102.23
CA PRO A 128 6.63 21.61 -102.30
C PRO A 128 5.43 20.69 -102.68
N ASP A 129 4.20 21.20 -102.49
CA ASP A 129 3.09 21.39 -103.49
C ASP A 129 1.63 20.92 -103.13
N ARG A 130 0.64 21.70 -103.64
CA ARG A 130 -0.83 21.48 -103.83
C ARG A 130 -1.88 21.54 -102.68
N SER A 131 -2.47 22.73 -102.52
CA SER A 131 -3.94 23.11 -102.57
C SER A 131 -5.06 22.16 -102.08
N ALA A 132 -6.14 22.55 -101.35
CA ALA A 132 -6.65 23.82 -100.72
C ALA A 132 -7.85 23.46 -99.74
N THR A 133 -8.87 24.24 -99.28
CA THR A 133 -9.50 25.57 -99.60
C THR A 133 -10.51 26.07 -98.50
N THR A 134 -10.71 27.40 -98.35
CA THR A 134 -11.92 28.20 -97.88
C THR A 134 -12.62 28.09 -96.48
N ILE A 135 -12.66 29.24 -95.74
CA ILE A 135 -13.73 29.79 -94.81
C ILE A 135 -13.88 29.17 -93.38
N GLY A 136 -14.29 29.83 -92.25
CA GLY A 136 -14.63 31.25 -91.85
C GLY A 136 -16.04 31.44 -91.19
N GLY A 137 -16.36 32.26 -90.14
CA GLY A 137 -15.64 33.08 -89.13
C GLY A 137 -16.54 34.07 -88.29
N ALA A 138 -16.03 34.62 -87.14
CA ALA A 138 -16.49 35.79 -86.31
C ALA A 138 -17.67 35.73 -85.27
N GLY A 139 -17.63 36.54 -84.17
CA GLY A 139 -18.84 36.90 -83.34
C GLY A 139 -18.81 37.32 -81.83
N ALA A 140 -18.26 38.49 -81.45
CA ALA A 140 -18.42 39.38 -80.24
C ALA A 140 -19.27 39.13 -78.92
N ALA A 141 -18.66 39.53 -77.77
CA ALA A 141 -19.11 40.41 -76.61
C ALA A 141 -20.33 40.15 -75.65
N GLY A 142 -20.19 40.56 -74.37
CA GLY A 142 -21.28 40.75 -73.36
C GLY A 142 -20.83 40.79 -71.87
N ALA A 143 -21.53 41.51 -70.95
CA ALA A 143 -21.14 41.67 -69.52
C ALA A 143 -22.31 41.97 -68.53
N ALA A 144 -22.20 41.59 -67.24
CA ALA A 144 -22.94 42.14 -66.07
C ALA A 144 -22.47 41.54 -64.70
N ALA A 145 -22.84 42.19 -63.58
CA ALA A 145 -22.63 41.79 -62.16
C ALA A 145 -23.89 42.20 -61.33
N PRO A 146 -23.95 42.20 -59.97
CA PRO A 146 -23.10 41.61 -58.91
C PRO A 146 -23.90 40.69 -57.93
N GLY A 147 -23.33 40.31 -56.77
CA GLY A 147 -23.93 39.36 -55.80
C GLY A 147 -24.34 39.93 -54.42
N ALA A 148 -24.84 39.06 -53.53
CA ALA A 148 -25.20 39.37 -52.14
C ALA A 148 -25.24 38.09 -51.26
N GLY A 149 -25.09 38.23 -49.93
CA GLY A 149 -25.48 37.19 -48.95
C GLY A 149 -24.40 36.74 -47.95
N ARG A 150 -24.60 37.04 -46.66
CA ARG A 150 -23.77 36.54 -45.53
C ARG A 150 -24.16 35.11 -45.13
N GLY A 151 -23.21 34.31 -44.61
CA GLY A 151 -23.52 33.48 -43.42
C GLY A 151 -23.11 32.00 -43.37
N ARG A 152 -21.84 31.72 -43.04
CA ARG A 152 -21.38 30.66 -42.09
C ARG A 152 -21.89 29.21 -42.29
N GLY A 153 -21.09 28.33 -42.93
CA GLY A 153 -21.41 26.90 -43.05
C GLY A 153 -20.28 25.92 -43.39
N LYS A 154 -19.44 25.58 -42.40
CA LYS A 154 -18.73 24.27 -42.16
C LYS A 154 -18.19 23.45 -43.36
N GLY A 155 -16.87 23.25 -43.39
CA GLY A 155 -16.17 22.17 -44.14
C GLY A 155 -15.11 21.47 -43.26
N PRO A 156 -14.86 20.15 -43.40
CA PRO A 156 -13.87 19.39 -42.61
C PRO A 156 -12.75 18.71 -43.45
N GLY A 157 -11.67 18.27 -42.78
CA GLY A 157 -10.79 17.18 -43.26
C GLY A 157 -9.36 17.59 -43.63
N ASP A 158 -8.43 17.25 -42.73
CA ASP A 158 -7.07 16.70 -42.90
C ASP A 158 -6.16 17.11 -44.10
N GLU A 159 -4.90 17.45 -43.74
CA GLU A 159 -3.63 17.28 -44.49
C GLU A 159 -3.47 18.05 -45.85
N GLU A 160 -2.33 18.64 -46.22
CA GLU A 160 -0.98 18.75 -45.60
C GLU A 160 -0.33 20.11 -46.02
N GLU A 161 1.00 20.17 -46.28
CA GLU A 161 1.81 21.34 -46.75
C GLU A 161 1.94 22.51 -45.74
N GLU A 162 3.08 22.83 -45.12
CA GLU A 162 4.48 23.14 -45.56
C GLU A 162 4.79 24.65 -45.56
N ASP A 163 6.08 25.00 -45.51
CA ASP A 163 6.59 26.35 -45.24
C ASP A 163 6.26 27.36 -46.36
N GLU A 164 5.94 28.60 -45.97
CA GLU A 164 6.68 29.76 -46.51
C GLU A 164 6.66 30.94 -45.52
N GLY A 165 7.73 31.73 -45.50
CA GLY A 165 7.93 32.82 -44.55
C GLY A 165 7.98 34.17 -45.25
N GLU A 166 7.13 35.11 -44.86
CA GLU A 166 7.08 36.43 -45.48
C GLU A 166 8.40 37.21 -45.28
N GLU A 167 9.10 37.31 -46.40
CA GLU A 167 10.41 37.92 -46.57
C GLU A 167 10.38 39.43 -46.27
N LYS A 168 11.46 39.97 -45.69
CA LYS A 168 11.72 41.41 -45.79
C LYS A 168 12.31 41.75 -47.17
N GLY A 169 11.48 41.54 -48.20
CA GLY A 169 11.72 42.07 -49.53
C GLY A 169 11.77 43.60 -49.47
N TYR A 170 12.66 44.19 -50.26
CA TYR A 170 12.64 45.63 -50.51
C TYR A 170 11.51 45.90 -51.51
N ASP A 171 10.33 46.21 -51.00
CA ASP A 171 9.22 46.65 -51.84
C ASP A 171 9.56 48.00 -52.48
N GLU A 172 9.51 48.06 -53.80
CA GLU A 172 9.83 49.26 -54.59
C GLU A 172 8.80 50.38 -54.36
N ASN A 173 7.64 50.05 -53.77
CA ASN A 173 6.58 50.98 -53.38
C ASN A 173 7.00 52.14 -52.45
N GLN A 174 8.21 52.16 -51.86
CA GLN A 174 8.72 53.37 -51.18
C GLN A 174 9.21 54.48 -52.12
N LYS A 175 9.25 54.23 -53.44
CA LYS A 175 9.47 55.25 -54.48
C LYS A 175 8.22 55.53 -55.33
N PHE A 176 7.11 54.88 -55.01
CA PHE A 176 5.85 55.00 -55.75
C PHE A 176 4.83 55.74 -54.90
N ASP A 177 4.44 56.94 -55.33
CA ASP A 177 3.25 57.60 -54.83
C ASP A 177 2.01 57.17 -55.64
N GLU A 178 0.85 57.07 -54.99
CA GLU A 178 -0.40 56.68 -55.66
C GLU A 178 -0.93 57.76 -56.62
N PHE A 179 -0.47 59.02 -56.52
CA PHE A 179 -0.90 60.13 -57.36
C PHE A 179 0.16 60.56 -58.38
N GLU A 180 1.42 60.73 -57.97
CA GLU A 180 2.52 61.16 -58.84
C GLU A 180 3.29 60.00 -59.50
N GLY A 181 3.11 58.77 -59.01
CA GLY A 181 3.75 57.57 -59.56
C GLY A 181 5.17 57.34 -59.05
N ASN A 182 6.05 56.80 -59.90
CA ASN A 182 7.45 56.55 -59.51
C ASN A 182 8.27 57.85 -59.54
N ASP A 183 8.95 58.14 -58.42
CA ASP A 183 9.71 59.37 -58.07
C ASP A 183 11.00 59.62 -58.91
N VAL A 184 11.05 59.12 -60.16
CA VAL A 184 12.17 59.28 -61.09
C VAL A 184 11.64 59.70 -62.46
N GLY A 185 11.92 60.94 -62.87
CA GLY A 185 11.46 61.52 -64.12
C GLY A 185 11.86 60.69 -65.35
N LEU A 186 10.88 60.08 -66.01
CA LEU A 186 11.06 59.09 -67.09
C LEU A 186 11.91 59.59 -68.27
N PHE A 187 11.92 60.90 -68.54
CA PHE A 187 12.61 61.50 -69.67
C PHE A 187 14.08 61.87 -69.40
N ALA A 188 14.56 61.78 -68.15
CA ALA A 188 15.93 62.15 -67.75
C ALA A 188 17.06 61.25 -68.31
N SER A 189 16.74 60.38 -69.28
CA SER A 189 17.69 59.50 -69.98
C SER A 189 17.54 59.53 -71.52
N ALA A 190 16.70 60.42 -72.06
CA ALA A 190 16.68 60.73 -73.48
C ALA A 190 17.90 61.58 -73.88
N GLU A 191 18.20 61.66 -75.17
CA GLU A 191 19.06 62.72 -75.69
C GLU A 191 18.28 64.04 -75.59
N TYR A 192 18.79 64.98 -74.79
CA TYR A 192 18.20 66.27 -74.48
C TYR A 192 19.04 67.34 -75.15
N ASP A 193 18.48 68.06 -76.12
CA ASP A 193 19.21 68.99 -76.98
C ASP A 193 19.09 70.46 -76.54
N GLU A 194 19.62 71.39 -77.35
CA GLU A 194 19.58 72.82 -77.03
C GLU A 194 18.18 73.42 -77.23
N ASP A 195 17.34 72.85 -78.11
CA ASP A 195 15.96 73.29 -78.35
C ASP A 195 15.05 72.83 -77.18
N ASP A 196 15.20 71.58 -76.70
CA ASP A 196 14.57 71.10 -75.46
C ASP A 196 14.94 72.01 -74.28
N LYS A 197 16.21 72.40 -74.18
CA LYS A 197 16.70 73.25 -73.08
C LYS A 197 16.13 74.67 -73.13
N GLU A 198 16.01 75.29 -74.30
CA GLU A 198 15.34 76.59 -74.43
C GLU A 198 13.84 76.47 -74.13
N ALA A 199 13.19 75.36 -74.51
CA ALA A 199 11.80 75.11 -74.18
C ALA A 199 11.56 75.00 -72.66
N ASP A 200 12.36 74.20 -71.94
CA ASP A 200 12.23 74.03 -70.50
C ASP A 200 12.59 75.31 -69.72
N GLU A 201 13.61 76.09 -70.14
CA GLU A 201 13.87 77.41 -69.53
C GLU A 201 12.69 78.39 -69.73
N VAL A 202 12.00 78.33 -70.88
CA VAL A 202 10.78 79.12 -71.13
C VAL A 202 9.61 78.64 -70.27
N TRP A 203 9.40 77.33 -70.11
CA TRP A 203 8.33 76.79 -69.26
C TRP A 203 8.59 77.05 -67.76
N GLU A 204 9.83 76.88 -67.27
CA GLU A 204 10.16 77.22 -65.89
C GLU A 204 10.01 78.73 -65.64
N ALA A 205 10.39 79.59 -66.60
CA ALA A 205 10.16 81.03 -66.51
C ALA A 205 8.66 81.38 -66.51
N VAL A 206 7.81 80.62 -67.20
CA VAL A 206 6.34 80.74 -67.13
C VAL A 206 5.83 80.34 -65.75
N ASP A 207 6.26 79.21 -65.19
CA ASP A 207 5.79 78.74 -63.89
C ASP A 207 6.30 79.60 -62.72
N GLN A 208 7.57 80.01 -62.73
CA GLN A 208 8.07 81.02 -61.80
C GLN A 208 7.28 82.35 -61.90
N ARG A 209 6.83 82.73 -63.10
CA ARG A 209 5.95 83.90 -63.33
C ARG A 209 4.49 83.68 -62.91
N MET A 210 4.00 82.44 -62.90
CA MET A 210 2.69 82.09 -62.33
C MET A 210 2.75 82.13 -60.80
N ASP A 211 3.83 81.63 -60.21
CA ASP A 211 3.97 81.45 -58.76
C ASP A 211 4.37 82.75 -58.03
N SER A 212 5.21 83.58 -58.66
CA SER A 212 5.57 84.95 -58.19
C SER A 212 4.36 85.86 -57.92
N ARG A 213 3.18 85.56 -58.49
CA ARG A 213 1.92 86.26 -58.18
C ARG A 213 1.54 86.20 -56.69
N ARG A 214 2.05 85.20 -55.94
CA ARG A 214 1.79 85.03 -54.49
C ARG A 214 2.99 84.56 -53.66
N LYS A 215 4.14 84.26 -54.28
CA LYS A 215 5.35 83.65 -53.68
C LYS A 215 5.69 84.19 -52.28
N ASP A 216 6.03 85.47 -52.16
CA ASP A 216 6.42 86.12 -50.89
C ASP A 216 5.42 85.88 -49.75
N ARG A 217 4.12 85.95 -50.08
CA ARG A 217 3.02 85.86 -49.11
C ARG A 217 2.67 84.41 -48.75
N ARG A 218 3.00 83.45 -49.62
CA ARG A 218 2.95 82.01 -49.36
C ARG A 218 4.12 81.59 -48.48
N GLU A 219 5.33 82.00 -48.85
CA GLU A 219 6.57 81.62 -48.15
C GLU A 219 6.66 82.25 -46.75
N ALA A 220 6.29 83.52 -46.58
CA ALA A 220 6.21 84.15 -45.27
C ALA A 220 5.21 83.42 -44.33
N ARG A 221 4.04 83.02 -44.84
CA ARG A 221 3.06 82.25 -44.08
C ARG A 221 3.58 80.88 -43.70
N LEU A 222 4.13 80.13 -44.67
CA LEU A 222 4.69 78.80 -44.44
C LEU A 222 5.79 78.84 -43.38
N LYS A 223 6.64 79.88 -43.41
CA LYS A 223 7.69 80.11 -42.42
C LYS A 223 7.14 80.39 -41.01
N GLU A 224 6.15 81.28 -40.89
CA GLU A 224 5.46 81.52 -39.62
C GLU A 224 4.75 80.27 -39.09
N GLU A 225 4.15 79.47 -39.97
CA GLU A 225 3.40 78.27 -39.62
C GLU A 225 4.33 77.15 -39.14
N ILE A 226 5.46 76.94 -39.81
CA ILE A 226 6.53 76.03 -39.36
C ILE A 226 7.11 76.51 -38.02
N GLU A 227 7.31 77.82 -37.81
CA GLU A 227 7.82 78.34 -36.53
C GLU A 227 6.83 78.15 -35.38
N LYS A 228 5.53 78.44 -35.61
CA LYS A 228 4.45 78.19 -34.64
C LYS A 228 4.32 76.69 -34.35
N TYR A 229 4.41 75.84 -35.38
CA TYR A 229 4.35 74.38 -35.23
C TYR A 229 5.54 73.83 -34.43
N ARG A 230 6.77 74.33 -34.63
CA ARG A 230 7.92 73.94 -33.79
C ARG A 230 7.83 74.50 -32.36
N LYS A 231 7.14 75.61 -32.14
CA LYS A 231 6.91 76.18 -30.80
C LYS A 231 5.84 75.41 -30.01
N SER A 232 4.82 74.84 -30.67
CA SER A 232 3.82 73.98 -30.02
C SER A 232 4.24 72.52 -29.94
N ASN A 233 4.84 71.98 -31.01
CA ASN A 233 5.32 70.60 -31.15
C ASN A 233 6.81 70.57 -31.53
N PRO A 234 7.73 70.99 -30.63
CA PRO A 234 9.18 70.83 -30.85
C PRO A 234 9.53 69.35 -31.00
N LYS A 235 10.45 69.00 -31.90
CA LYS A 235 10.87 67.60 -32.09
C LYS A 235 11.51 67.06 -30.80
N ILE A 236 11.42 65.75 -30.56
CA ILE A 236 12.01 65.10 -29.37
C ILE A 236 13.52 65.45 -29.22
N THR A 237 14.26 65.51 -30.33
CA THR A 237 15.68 65.92 -30.35
C THR A 237 15.91 67.39 -29.97
N GLU A 238 14.93 68.27 -30.18
CA GLU A 238 14.95 69.67 -29.76
C GLU A 238 14.54 69.78 -28.27
N GLN A 239 13.54 69.01 -27.82
CA GLN A 239 13.10 68.94 -26.42
C GLN A 239 14.20 68.49 -25.45
N PHE A 240 14.99 67.48 -25.83
CA PHE A 240 16.10 66.96 -25.02
C PHE A 240 17.46 67.63 -25.33
N ALA A 241 17.49 68.72 -26.12
CA ALA A 241 18.74 69.34 -26.55
C ALA A 241 19.54 69.99 -25.40
N ASP A 242 18.87 70.55 -24.40
CA ASP A 242 19.53 71.14 -23.23
C ASP A 242 20.04 70.06 -22.26
N LEU A 243 19.25 69.01 -22.03
CA LEU A 243 19.63 67.84 -21.23
C LEU A 243 20.80 67.10 -21.86
N LYS A 244 20.82 66.92 -23.19
CA LYS A 244 21.96 66.33 -23.91
C LYS A 244 23.22 67.20 -23.83
N ARG A 245 23.09 68.54 -23.75
CA ARG A 245 24.23 69.44 -23.49
C ARG A 245 24.72 69.34 -22.03
N LYS A 246 23.81 69.26 -21.07
CA LYS A 246 24.13 69.05 -19.63
C LYS A 246 24.84 67.71 -19.40
N LEU A 247 24.51 66.66 -20.16
CA LEU A 247 25.13 65.33 -20.06
C LEU A 247 26.66 65.32 -20.24
N HIS A 248 27.25 66.36 -20.84
CA HIS A 248 28.70 66.51 -20.95
C HIS A 248 29.39 66.76 -19.59
N THR A 249 28.68 67.24 -18.56
CA THR A 249 29.30 67.52 -17.25
C THR A 249 29.52 66.28 -16.37
N MET A 250 29.07 65.10 -16.80
CA MET A 250 29.36 63.84 -16.10
C MET A 250 30.73 63.31 -16.49
N SER A 251 31.50 62.87 -15.50
CA SER A 251 32.83 62.29 -15.67
C SER A 251 32.79 60.87 -16.23
N THR A 252 33.90 60.41 -16.83
CA THR A 252 34.05 59.03 -17.34
C THR A 252 33.76 57.99 -16.26
N ASP A 253 34.24 58.24 -15.05
CA ASP A 253 34.13 57.34 -13.92
C ASP A 253 32.67 57.23 -13.45
N GLU A 254 31.88 58.30 -13.56
CA GLU A 254 30.42 58.27 -13.33
C GLU A 254 29.66 57.56 -14.45
N TRP A 255 30.14 57.63 -15.71
CA TRP A 255 29.58 56.88 -16.84
C TRP A 255 29.81 55.37 -16.71
N ASP A 256 31.03 54.96 -16.35
CA ASP A 256 31.37 53.55 -16.10
C ASP A 256 30.72 53.02 -14.80
N SER A 257 30.35 53.91 -13.87
CA SER A 257 29.63 53.58 -12.63
C SER A 257 28.11 53.49 -12.78
N ILE A 258 27.53 53.72 -13.97
CA ILE A 258 26.07 53.60 -14.17
C ILE A 258 25.65 52.13 -13.93
N PRO A 259 24.80 51.84 -12.92
CA PRO A 259 24.41 50.46 -12.66
C PRO A 259 23.55 49.90 -13.80
N GLU A 260 23.88 48.68 -14.27
CA GLU A 260 23.00 47.95 -15.18
C GLU A 260 21.60 47.74 -14.57
N MET A 261 20.59 47.66 -15.43
CA MET A 261 19.18 47.76 -15.03
C MET A 261 18.68 46.52 -14.28
N GLY A 262 18.94 46.47 -12.97
CA GLY A 262 18.49 45.41 -12.07
C GLY A 262 16.96 45.29 -11.99
N ASP A 263 16.46 44.06 -11.98
CA ASP A 263 15.03 43.71 -11.88
C ASP A 263 14.43 44.02 -10.48
N TYR A 264 14.24 45.29 -10.17
CA TYR A 264 13.49 45.74 -8.98
C TYR A 264 12.00 45.38 -9.06
N SER A 265 11.48 45.08 -10.26
CA SER A 265 10.23 44.33 -10.43
C SER A 265 10.55 42.84 -10.60
N LEU A 266 9.89 41.95 -9.86
CA LEU A 266 10.16 40.50 -9.84
C LEU A 266 9.68 39.76 -11.12
N ARG A 267 9.91 40.34 -12.31
CA ARG A 267 9.33 39.91 -13.59
C ARG A 267 10.08 38.75 -14.24
N ASN A 268 11.42 38.77 -14.27
CA ASN A 268 12.20 37.67 -14.89
C ASN A 268 12.21 36.37 -14.06
N LYS A 269 11.90 36.40 -12.76
CA LYS A 269 11.61 35.17 -11.98
C LYS A 269 10.31 34.45 -12.40
N LYS A 270 9.60 34.95 -13.42
CA LYS A 270 8.38 34.36 -14.01
C LYS A 270 8.49 34.01 -15.50
N LYS A 271 9.68 33.82 -16.08
CA LYS A 271 9.81 33.00 -17.30
C LYS A 271 9.52 31.53 -16.97
N ARG A 272 8.23 31.19 -16.90
CA ARG A 272 7.73 29.81 -16.84
C ARG A 272 7.95 29.13 -18.20
N PHE A 273 8.00 27.80 -18.17
CA PHE A 273 7.87 26.98 -19.39
C PHE A 273 6.55 27.29 -20.11
N GLU A 274 6.63 27.52 -21.42
CA GLU A 274 5.50 27.28 -22.32
C GLU A 274 5.51 25.81 -22.73
N SER A 275 5.09 24.96 -21.80
CA SER A 275 4.53 23.65 -22.14
C SER A 275 3.02 23.81 -22.19
N PHE A 276 2.42 23.80 -23.39
CA PHE A 276 0.96 23.76 -23.54
C PHE A 276 0.43 22.40 -23.08
N VAL A 277 0.15 22.31 -21.79
CA VAL A 277 -0.76 21.30 -21.23
C VAL A 277 -2.17 21.89 -21.33
N PRO A 278 -3.18 21.15 -21.82
CA PRO A 278 -4.56 21.62 -21.83
C PRO A 278 -4.98 22.11 -20.43
N VAL A 279 -5.58 23.30 -20.37
CA VAL A 279 -6.08 23.86 -19.11
C VAL A 279 -7.18 22.92 -18.59
N PRO A 280 -7.10 22.39 -17.35
CA PRO A 280 -8.16 21.57 -16.80
C PRO A 280 -9.45 22.39 -16.71
N ASP A 281 -10.57 21.85 -17.20
CA ASP A 281 -11.85 22.55 -17.33
C ASP A 281 -12.35 23.18 -16.01
N THR A 282 -11.91 22.64 -14.87
CA THR A 282 -12.16 23.19 -13.53
C THR A 282 -11.74 24.66 -13.37
N LEU A 283 -10.74 25.15 -14.10
CA LEU A 283 -10.38 26.57 -14.11
C LEU A 283 -11.31 27.41 -15.00
N LEU A 284 -11.84 26.84 -16.08
CA LEU A 284 -12.85 27.50 -16.92
C LEU A 284 -14.21 27.56 -16.21
N GLU A 285 -14.60 26.51 -15.49
CA GLU A 285 -15.78 26.51 -14.63
C GLU A 285 -15.62 27.51 -13.47
N LYS A 286 -14.47 27.57 -12.80
CA LYS A 286 -14.23 28.55 -11.74
C LYS A 286 -14.29 29.99 -12.27
N ALA A 287 -13.66 30.28 -13.40
CA ALA A 287 -13.73 31.59 -14.05
C ALA A 287 -15.14 31.94 -14.57
N ARG A 288 -16.01 30.95 -14.79
CA ARG A 288 -17.42 31.13 -15.14
C ARG A 288 -18.27 31.45 -13.90
N GLN A 289 -18.09 30.70 -12.82
CA GLN A 289 -18.74 30.97 -11.52
C GLN A 289 -18.34 32.34 -10.95
N GLU A 290 -17.05 32.71 -11.03
CA GLU A 290 -16.56 34.03 -10.60
C GLU A 290 -17.15 35.19 -11.43
N LYS A 291 -17.60 34.93 -12.68
CA LYS A 291 -18.32 35.91 -13.52
C LYS A 291 -19.82 36.00 -13.25
N GLU A 292 -20.45 34.96 -12.70
CA GLU A 292 -21.89 34.95 -12.41
C GLU A 292 -22.24 35.69 -11.10
N HIS A 293 -21.25 36.01 -10.25
CA HIS A 293 -21.47 36.62 -8.92
C HIS A 293 -21.20 38.13 -8.81
N VAL A 294 -20.87 38.85 -9.91
CA VAL A 294 -20.46 40.28 -9.85
C VAL A 294 -21.36 41.18 -10.73
N SER A 295 -22.68 41.04 -10.61
CA SER A 295 -23.65 41.84 -11.39
C SER A 295 -24.94 42.19 -10.64
N ALA A 296 -24.84 42.82 -9.46
CA ALA A 296 -25.98 43.40 -8.75
C ALA A 296 -25.61 44.52 -7.75
N LEU A 297 -25.48 45.78 -8.22
CA LEU A 297 -25.59 46.99 -7.38
C LEU A 297 -26.34 48.09 -8.15
N ASP A 298 -27.05 48.96 -7.41
CA ASP A 298 -28.23 49.69 -7.86
C ASP A 298 -27.95 51.06 -8.54
N PRO A 299 -28.55 51.40 -9.70
CA PRO A 299 -28.21 52.60 -10.47
C PRO A 299 -28.97 53.87 -10.01
N LYS A 300 -28.84 54.25 -8.73
CA LYS A 300 -29.59 55.38 -8.14
C LYS A 300 -28.78 56.46 -7.41
N SER A 301 -27.60 56.82 -7.95
CA SER A 301 -26.81 57.95 -7.45
C SER A 301 -26.02 58.71 -8.55
N ARG A 302 -26.72 59.19 -9.59
CA ARG A 302 -26.17 60.19 -10.53
C ARG A 302 -27.06 61.43 -10.54
N GLY A 303 -26.55 62.55 -10.04
CA GLY A 303 -27.24 63.84 -10.08
C GLY A 303 -26.39 64.98 -9.51
N VAL A 304 -25.91 65.85 -10.40
CA VAL A 304 -25.17 67.11 -10.13
C VAL A 304 -23.78 66.90 -9.47
N GLY A 305 -22.70 67.59 -9.85
CA GLY A 305 -22.50 68.58 -10.91
C GLY A 305 -21.71 69.79 -10.41
N GLY A 306 -20.70 70.25 -11.16
CA GLY A 306 -19.89 71.43 -10.84
C GLY A 306 -18.39 71.24 -11.06
N THR A 307 -17.76 72.24 -11.65
CA THR A 307 -16.31 72.35 -11.90
C THR A 307 -15.74 73.49 -11.07
N GLU A 308 -14.50 73.38 -10.56
CA GLU A 308 -13.54 74.50 -10.51
C GLU A 308 -12.14 74.04 -10.04
N THR A 309 -11.13 74.86 -10.35
CA THR A 309 -9.70 74.71 -9.97
C THR A 309 -9.22 76.01 -9.35
N PRO A 310 -8.35 76.01 -8.32
CA PRO A 310 -6.92 76.26 -8.61
C PRO A 310 -5.89 75.64 -7.63
N TRP A 311 -4.60 75.90 -7.91
CA TRP A 311 -3.41 75.55 -7.10
C TRP A 311 -3.39 76.03 -5.63
N SER A 312 -2.70 75.30 -4.76
CA SER A 312 -1.58 75.79 -3.90
C SER A 312 -0.94 74.64 -3.08
N GLN A 313 -0.02 74.92 -2.14
CA GLN A 313 0.97 73.96 -1.61
C GLN A 313 0.91 73.67 -0.09
N THR A 314 1.22 72.41 0.28
CA THR A 314 1.52 71.89 1.66
C THR A 314 0.38 71.96 2.70
N PRO A 315 0.51 71.31 3.87
CA PRO A 315 0.62 69.86 4.04
C PRO A 315 -0.53 69.28 4.89
N VAL A 316 -0.92 68.02 4.68
CA VAL A 316 -2.09 67.41 5.36
C VAL A 316 -1.74 66.11 6.09
N THR A 317 -2.40 65.90 7.23
CA THR A 317 -2.30 64.74 8.13
C THR A 317 -2.88 63.45 7.52
N ASP A 318 -2.45 62.29 8.03
CA ASP A 318 -2.97 61.00 7.58
C ASP A 318 -4.41 60.75 8.07
N LEU A 319 -5.36 60.84 7.15
CA LEU A 319 -6.78 60.63 7.38
C LEU A 319 -7.17 59.13 7.41
N THR A 320 -6.30 58.22 6.97
CA THR A 320 -6.61 56.78 6.91
C THR A 320 -6.70 56.18 8.31
N ALA A 321 -5.71 56.44 9.16
CA ALA A 321 -5.69 56.03 10.57
C ALA A 321 -6.91 56.59 11.36
N VAL A 322 -7.39 57.79 11.02
CA VAL A 322 -8.60 58.38 11.63
C VAL A 322 -9.87 57.66 11.13
N GLY A 323 -9.89 57.20 9.88
CA GLY A 323 -10.95 56.35 9.33
C GLY A 323 -11.01 54.99 10.02
N GLU A 324 -9.88 54.29 10.13
CA GLU A 324 -9.78 52.97 10.78
C GLU A 324 -10.08 53.03 12.29
N GLY A 325 -9.58 54.06 12.98
CA GLY A 325 -9.91 54.32 14.39
C GLY A 325 -11.40 54.61 14.62
N ARG A 326 -12.09 55.23 13.65
CA ARG A 326 -13.55 55.41 13.70
C ARG A 326 -14.31 54.13 13.34
N GLY A 327 -13.82 53.34 12.37
CA GLY A 327 -14.41 52.06 11.97
C GLY A 327 -14.39 51.02 13.09
N THR A 328 -13.27 50.90 13.80
CA THR A 328 -13.14 50.00 14.97
C THR A 328 -14.02 50.43 16.14
N VAL A 329 -14.11 51.74 16.44
CA VAL A 329 -15.04 52.28 17.45
C VAL A 329 -16.51 52.12 17.04
N LEU A 330 -16.81 52.12 15.74
CA LEU A 330 -18.16 51.83 15.22
C LEU A 330 -18.49 50.34 15.37
N SER A 331 -17.57 49.43 15.03
CA SER A 331 -17.73 47.98 15.28
C SER A 331 -18.03 47.75 16.76
N LEU A 332 -17.18 48.21 17.67
CA LEU A 332 -17.37 48.03 19.13
C LEU A 332 -18.70 48.58 19.69
N LYS A 333 -19.36 49.51 18.97
CA LYS A 333 -20.72 49.97 19.30
C LYS A 333 -21.80 49.07 18.69
N LEU A 334 -21.62 48.65 17.44
CA LEU A 334 -22.50 47.69 16.77
C LEU A 334 -22.46 46.31 17.45
N ASP A 335 -21.29 45.84 17.87
CA ASP A 335 -21.08 44.58 18.59
C ASP A 335 -21.82 44.60 19.94
N ARG A 336 -21.72 45.69 20.72
CA ARG A 336 -22.50 45.87 21.96
C ARG A 336 -24.02 45.93 21.75
N LEU A 337 -24.46 46.46 20.62
CA LEU A 337 -25.87 46.42 20.22
C LEU A 337 -26.27 45.01 19.75
N SER A 338 -25.37 44.28 19.11
CA SER A 338 -25.53 42.90 18.63
C SER A 338 -25.64 41.90 19.79
N ASP A 339 -24.80 42.03 20.81
CA ASP A 339 -24.86 41.28 22.08
C ASP A 339 -26.22 41.45 22.80
N SER A 340 -26.91 42.56 22.55
CA SER A 340 -28.25 42.85 23.09
C SER A 340 -29.40 42.23 22.27
N VAL A 341 -29.12 41.65 21.09
CA VAL A 341 -30.12 41.05 20.19
C VAL A 341 -30.08 39.52 20.30
N SER A 342 -30.78 38.99 21.30
CA SER A 342 -31.00 37.55 21.44
C SER A 342 -31.78 36.98 20.24
N GLY A 343 -31.26 35.93 19.61
CA GLY A 343 -31.92 35.24 18.49
C GLY A 343 -31.13 35.21 17.17
N GLN A 344 -29.92 35.78 17.14
CA GLN A 344 -29.02 35.65 15.99
C GLN A 344 -28.56 34.19 15.79
N THR A 345 -28.83 33.62 14.61
CA THR A 345 -28.55 32.22 14.28
C THR A 345 -27.18 32.05 13.61
N VAL A 346 -26.11 32.03 14.41
CA VAL A 346 -24.78 31.66 13.92
C VAL A 346 -24.58 30.14 14.04
N VAL A 347 -24.53 29.45 12.90
CA VAL A 347 -24.14 28.03 12.83
C VAL A 347 -22.61 27.94 12.89
N ASP A 348 -22.05 27.03 13.70
CA ASP A 348 -20.59 26.78 13.70
C ASP A 348 -20.13 26.31 12.31
N PRO A 349 -19.26 27.07 11.60
CA PRO A 349 -18.76 26.66 10.31
C PRO A 349 -17.95 25.36 10.36
N LYS A 350 -17.35 24.99 11.51
CA LYS A 350 -16.59 23.74 11.63
C LYS A 350 -17.54 22.54 11.72
N GLY A 351 -18.52 22.57 12.63
CA GLY A 351 -19.59 21.59 12.74
C GLY A 351 -20.31 21.38 11.40
N TYR A 352 -20.77 22.46 10.78
CA TYR A 352 -21.45 22.40 9.48
C TYR A 352 -20.57 21.81 8.37
N LEU A 353 -19.27 22.14 8.33
CA LEU A 353 -18.32 21.55 7.39
C LEU A 353 -17.91 20.11 7.73
N THR A 354 -18.05 19.64 8.98
CA THR A 354 -17.93 18.21 9.30
C THR A 354 -19.18 17.43 8.91
N ASP A 355 -20.36 18.02 9.11
CA ASP A 355 -21.63 17.38 8.74
C ASP A 355 -21.75 17.25 7.22
N LEU A 356 -21.43 18.31 6.46
CA LEU A 356 -21.32 18.26 4.99
C LEU A 356 -20.26 17.29 4.47
N LYS A 357 -19.22 16.96 5.26
CA LYS A 357 -18.24 15.90 4.93
C LYS A 357 -18.70 14.50 5.34
N SER A 358 -19.66 14.39 6.26
CA SER A 358 -20.31 13.13 6.63
C SER A 358 -21.36 12.72 5.60
N MET A 359 -22.01 13.70 4.96
CA MET A 359 -22.85 13.49 3.79
C MET A 359 -21.98 12.99 2.63
N LYS A 360 -22.32 11.81 2.09
CA LYS A 360 -21.63 11.24 0.91
C LYS A 360 -21.98 12.03 -0.35
N ILE A 361 -21.16 13.03 -0.67
CA ILE A 361 -21.15 13.67 -1.98
C ILE A 361 -20.52 12.69 -2.98
N THR A 362 -21.34 12.18 -3.92
CA THR A 362 -20.84 11.45 -5.10
C THR A 362 -19.96 12.39 -5.93
N SER A 363 -18.79 11.94 -6.39
CA SER A 363 -17.88 12.80 -7.15
C SER A 363 -18.49 13.32 -8.46
N ASP A 364 -17.97 14.41 -9.03
CA ASP A 364 -18.49 14.95 -10.30
C ASP A 364 -18.36 13.97 -11.47
N ALA A 365 -17.39 13.05 -11.40
CA ALA A 365 -17.29 11.90 -12.30
C ALA A 365 -18.50 10.96 -12.16
N GLU A 366 -18.85 10.56 -10.94
CA GLU A 366 -20.07 9.79 -10.66
C GLU A 366 -21.32 10.56 -11.11
N ILE A 367 -21.41 11.87 -10.92
CA ILE A 367 -22.56 12.68 -11.38
C ILE A 367 -22.66 12.67 -12.92
N SER A 368 -21.53 12.70 -13.63
CA SER A 368 -21.49 12.55 -15.10
C SER A 368 -21.94 11.16 -15.54
N ASP A 369 -21.44 10.10 -14.91
CA ASP A 369 -21.79 8.72 -15.25
C ASP A 369 -23.21 8.36 -14.81
N ILE A 370 -23.74 8.92 -13.72
CA ILE A 370 -25.15 8.86 -13.34
C ILE A 370 -26.04 9.57 -14.39
N LYS A 371 -25.58 10.66 -15.02
CA LYS A 371 -26.31 11.28 -16.15
C LYS A 371 -26.32 10.36 -17.39
N LYS A 372 -25.19 9.73 -17.74
CA LYS A 372 -25.10 8.75 -18.84
C LYS A 372 -25.95 7.51 -18.57
N ALA A 373 -25.85 6.94 -17.37
CA ALA A 373 -26.64 5.79 -16.94
C ALA A 373 -28.14 6.11 -16.87
N ARG A 374 -28.53 7.33 -16.48
CA ARG A 374 -29.94 7.78 -16.55
C ARG A 374 -30.44 7.84 -17.98
N LEU A 375 -29.63 8.29 -18.94
CA LEU A 375 -29.99 8.28 -20.36
C LEU A 375 -30.13 6.85 -20.90
N LEU A 376 -29.17 5.97 -20.58
CA LEU A 376 -29.17 4.56 -20.98
C LEU A 376 -30.33 3.77 -20.37
N LEU A 377 -30.60 3.93 -19.07
CA LEU A 377 -31.70 3.23 -18.41
C LEU A 377 -33.06 3.79 -18.86
N LYS A 378 -33.15 5.09 -19.16
CA LYS A 378 -34.34 5.66 -19.81
C LYS A 378 -34.57 5.05 -21.19
N SER A 379 -33.55 4.91 -22.04
CA SER A 379 -33.72 4.25 -23.35
C SER A 379 -34.03 2.75 -23.22
N VAL A 380 -33.45 2.04 -22.24
CA VAL A 380 -33.82 0.65 -21.92
C VAL A 380 -35.29 0.53 -21.49
N THR A 381 -35.78 1.38 -20.58
CA THR A 381 -37.20 1.35 -20.14
C THR A 381 -38.18 1.80 -21.23
N GLN A 382 -37.76 2.69 -22.15
CA GLN A 382 -38.60 3.12 -23.27
C GLN A 382 -38.62 2.10 -24.41
N THR A 383 -37.51 1.42 -24.70
CA THR A 383 -37.45 0.37 -25.74
C THR A 383 -38.06 -0.95 -25.27
N ASN A 384 -37.96 -1.26 -23.98
CA ASN A 384 -38.44 -2.51 -23.40
C ASN A 384 -39.30 -2.26 -22.13
N PRO A 385 -40.53 -1.72 -22.25
CA PRO A 385 -41.38 -1.42 -21.08
C PRO A 385 -41.65 -2.63 -20.19
N ARG A 386 -41.69 -3.84 -20.75
CA ARG A 386 -41.91 -5.11 -20.03
C ARG A 386 -40.65 -5.70 -19.34
N HIS A 387 -39.51 -4.99 -19.37
CA HIS A 387 -38.25 -5.48 -18.79
C HIS A 387 -38.07 -4.97 -17.35
N GLY A 388 -38.63 -5.71 -16.39
CA GLY A 388 -38.59 -5.38 -14.95
C GLY A 388 -37.21 -4.99 -14.39
N PRO A 389 -36.10 -5.70 -14.70
CA PRO A 389 -34.75 -5.31 -14.27
C PRO A 389 -34.30 -3.93 -14.76
N GLY A 390 -34.82 -3.44 -15.89
CA GLY A 390 -34.57 -2.08 -16.38
C GLY A 390 -35.17 -1.02 -15.48
N TRP A 391 -36.43 -1.21 -15.03
CA TRP A 391 -37.09 -0.33 -14.07
C TRP A 391 -36.43 -0.37 -12.68
N ILE A 392 -36.03 -1.55 -12.22
CA ILE A 392 -35.26 -1.73 -10.97
C ILE A 392 -33.93 -0.96 -11.03
N ALA A 393 -33.18 -1.11 -12.12
CA ALA A 393 -31.92 -0.40 -12.31
C ALA A 393 -32.13 1.12 -12.35
N ALA A 394 -33.19 1.60 -13.04
CA ALA A 394 -33.50 3.03 -13.11
C ALA A 394 -33.87 3.61 -11.73
N ALA A 395 -34.68 2.90 -10.94
CA ALA A 395 -35.06 3.32 -9.60
C ALA A 395 -33.87 3.31 -8.63
N ARG A 396 -33.04 2.25 -8.64
CA ARG A 396 -31.80 2.16 -7.84
C ARG A 396 -30.78 3.23 -8.23
N LEU A 397 -30.71 3.63 -9.51
CA LEU A 397 -29.85 4.74 -9.94
C LEU A 397 -30.32 6.08 -9.35
N GLU A 398 -31.62 6.36 -9.32
CA GLU A 398 -32.14 7.58 -8.68
C GLU A 398 -32.00 7.54 -7.15
N GLU A 399 -32.07 6.37 -6.53
CA GLU A 399 -31.77 6.16 -5.10
C GLU A 399 -30.30 6.49 -4.78
N VAL A 400 -29.34 5.96 -5.56
CA VAL A 400 -27.91 6.29 -5.44
C VAL A 400 -27.64 7.78 -5.72
N ALA A 401 -28.42 8.39 -6.62
CA ALA A 401 -28.40 9.84 -6.87
C ALA A 401 -29.15 10.69 -5.81
N GLY A 402 -29.62 10.09 -4.71
CA GLY A 402 -30.32 10.76 -3.61
C GLY A 402 -31.78 11.17 -3.91
N LYS A 403 -32.30 10.88 -5.10
CA LYS A 403 -33.61 11.33 -5.60
C LYS A 403 -34.72 10.32 -5.31
N LEU A 404 -34.90 9.97 -4.04
CA LEU A 404 -35.88 8.97 -3.59
C LEU A 404 -37.31 9.18 -4.15
N LYS A 405 -37.76 10.44 -4.30
CA LYS A 405 -39.07 10.75 -4.91
C LYS A 405 -39.16 10.35 -6.39
N MET A 406 -38.06 10.45 -7.15
CA MET A 406 -37.99 9.98 -8.54
C MET A 406 -37.81 8.46 -8.61
N ALA A 407 -37.06 7.86 -7.68
CA ALA A 407 -36.95 6.40 -7.58
C ALA A 407 -38.34 5.76 -7.37
N ARG A 408 -39.16 6.32 -6.48
CA ARG A 408 -40.56 5.90 -6.23
C ARG A 408 -41.45 6.00 -7.46
N SER A 409 -41.46 7.14 -8.17
CA SER A 409 -42.33 7.30 -9.35
C SER A 409 -41.85 6.48 -10.57
N LEU A 410 -40.55 6.18 -10.68
CA LEU A 410 -40.04 5.25 -11.69
C LEU A 410 -40.42 3.80 -11.38
N ILE A 411 -40.30 3.35 -10.12
CA ILE A 411 -40.63 1.96 -9.77
C ILE A 411 -42.15 1.70 -9.74
N GLU A 412 -42.97 2.69 -9.37
CA GLU A 412 -44.44 2.58 -9.48
C GLU A 412 -44.88 2.41 -10.93
N ARG A 413 -44.35 3.21 -11.86
CA ARG A 413 -44.54 2.97 -13.31
C ARG A 413 -44.00 1.61 -13.77
N GLY A 414 -42.88 1.17 -13.18
CA GLY A 414 -42.37 -0.19 -13.38
C GLY A 414 -43.35 -1.28 -12.96
N CYS A 415 -44.09 -1.09 -11.86
CA CYS A 415 -45.14 -2.01 -11.43
C CYS A 415 -46.35 -2.04 -12.37
N GLU A 416 -46.72 -0.90 -12.97
CA GLU A 416 -47.80 -0.79 -13.96
C GLU A 416 -47.45 -1.45 -15.29
N GLU A 417 -46.23 -1.25 -15.79
CA GLU A 417 -45.73 -1.80 -17.06
C GLU A 417 -45.28 -3.29 -16.94
N CYS A 418 -44.80 -3.69 -15.75
CA CYS A 418 -44.32 -5.05 -15.45
C CYS A 418 -45.09 -5.73 -14.30
N PRO A 419 -46.43 -5.87 -14.35
CA PRO A 419 -47.21 -6.43 -13.26
C PRO A 419 -46.87 -7.90 -12.95
N LYS A 420 -46.26 -8.62 -13.91
CA LYS A 420 -45.87 -10.04 -13.80
C LYS A 420 -44.50 -10.31 -13.17
N SER A 421 -43.68 -9.29 -12.90
CA SER A 421 -42.32 -9.51 -12.36
C SER A 421 -42.26 -9.24 -10.85
N GLU A 422 -42.02 -10.31 -10.07
CA GLU A 422 -41.99 -10.27 -8.60
C GLU A 422 -40.98 -9.25 -8.05
N ASP A 423 -39.77 -9.22 -8.61
CA ASP A 423 -38.67 -8.41 -8.08
C ASP A 423 -38.90 -6.88 -8.22
N VAL A 424 -39.75 -6.45 -9.16
CA VAL A 424 -40.13 -5.03 -9.30
C VAL A 424 -41.01 -4.60 -8.14
N TRP A 425 -41.98 -5.44 -7.74
CA TRP A 425 -42.84 -5.19 -6.59
C TRP A 425 -42.07 -5.24 -5.25
N VAL A 426 -41.05 -6.11 -5.13
CA VAL A 426 -40.13 -6.14 -3.98
C VAL A 426 -39.34 -4.84 -3.87
N GLU A 427 -38.79 -4.34 -4.97
CA GLU A 427 -38.06 -3.06 -4.98
C GLU A 427 -38.96 -1.84 -4.77
N ALA A 428 -40.20 -1.88 -5.28
CA ALA A 428 -41.20 -0.85 -5.00
C ALA A 428 -41.55 -0.79 -3.51
N CYS A 429 -41.72 -1.94 -2.86
CA CYS A 429 -41.87 -2.04 -1.41
C CYS A 429 -40.66 -1.44 -0.67
N ARG A 430 -39.43 -1.81 -1.08
CA ARG A 430 -38.19 -1.35 -0.44
C ARG A 430 -37.99 0.16 -0.52
N LEU A 431 -38.47 0.80 -1.59
CA LEU A 431 -38.32 2.23 -1.85
C LEU A 431 -39.45 3.10 -1.26
N ALA A 432 -40.64 2.53 -1.01
CA ALA A 432 -41.80 3.21 -0.43
C ALA A 432 -41.59 3.66 1.04
N SER A 433 -42.49 4.48 1.59
CA SER A 433 -42.57 4.64 3.05
C SER A 433 -43.28 3.43 3.70
N PRO A 434 -43.13 3.18 5.01
CA PRO A 434 -43.73 2.00 5.66
C PRO A 434 -45.25 1.87 5.46
N ASP A 435 -45.97 2.99 5.45
CA ASP A 435 -47.43 3.02 5.26
C ASP A 435 -47.81 2.75 3.80
N GLU A 436 -47.11 3.38 2.84
CA GLU A 436 -47.28 3.14 1.40
C GLU A 436 -46.88 1.72 0.99
N ALA A 437 -45.84 1.15 1.61
CA ALA A 437 -45.27 -0.15 1.27
C ALA A 437 -46.31 -1.28 1.42
N LYS A 438 -47.19 -1.21 2.42
CA LYS A 438 -48.28 -2.17 2.61
C LYS A 438 -49.29 -2.13 1.46
N ALA A 439 -49.62 -0.94 0.96
CA ALA A 439 -50.50 -0.76 -0.21
C ALA A 439 -49.82 -1.20 -1.52
N VAL A 440 -48.51 -0.96 -1.67
CA VAL A 440 -47.70 -1.45 -2.81
C VAL A 440 -47.65 -2.97 -2.83
N ILE A 441 -47.37 -3.61 -1.69
CA ILE A 441 -47.39 -5.08 -1.57
C ILE A 441 -48.80 -5.64 -1.80
N ALA A 442 -49.85 -5.02 -1.27
CA ALA A 442 -51.23 -5.47 -1.53
C ALA A 442 -51.59 -5.42 -3.03
N ARG A 443 -51.10 -4.42 -3.78
CA ARG A 443 -51.20 -4.39 -5.25
C ARG A 443 -50.39 -5.53 -5.89
N GLY A 444 -49.13 -5.72 -5.49
CA GLY A 444 -48.26 -6.76 -6.06
C GLY A 444 -48.74 -8.19 -5.80
N VAL A 445 -49.21 -8.48 -4.59
CA VAL A 445 -49.82 -9.77 -4.22
C VAL A 445 -51.11 -10.03 -4.99
N LYS A 446 -51.93 -8.99 -5.24
CA LYS A 446 -53.11 -9.11 -6.11
C LYS A 446 -52.75 -9.36 -7.58
N ALA A 447 -51.60 -8.86 -8.04
CA ALA A 447 -51.09 -9.10 -9.40
C ALA A 447 -50.41 -10.48 -9.56
N ILE A 448 -49.74 -10.98 -8.51
CA ILE A 448 -49.03 -12.26 -8.51
C ILE A 448 -49.33 -13.05 -7.21
N PRO A 449 -50.52 -13.67 -7.06
CA PRO A 449 -50.89 -14.39 -5.83
C PRO A 449 -49.96 -15.55 -5.47
N ASN A 450 -49.29 -16.14 -6.46
CA ASN A 450 -48.44 -17.32 -6.28
C ASN A 450 -47.00 -16.97 -5.81
N SER A 451 -46.60 -15.69 -5.79
CA SER A 451 -45.22 -15.29 -5.48
C SER A 451 -44.89 -15.47 -3.99
N VAL A 452 -44.03 -16.44 -3.72
CA VAL A 452 -43.44 -16.69 -2.40
C VAL A 452 -42.66 -15.49 -1.89
N LYS A 453 -41.98 -14.74 -2.76
CA LYS A 453 -41.21 -13.54 -2.37
C LYS A 453 -42.13 -12.47 -1.79
N LEU A 454 -43.22 -12.15 -2.48
CA LEU A 454 -44.12 -11.07 -2.09
C LEU A 454 -44.82 -11.35 -0.75
N TRP A 455 -45.25 -12.59 -0.50
CA TRP A 455 -45.83 -12.97 0.79
C TRP A 455 -44.80 -12.93 1.95
N LEU A 456 -43.52 -13.20 1.69
CA LEU A 456 -42.47 -13.09 2.70
C LEU A 456 -42.11 -11.63 3.01
N GLU A 457 -41.99 -10.76 2.00
CA GLU A 457 -41.79 -9.32 2.27
C GLU A 457 -43.02 -8.69 2.92
N ALA A 458 -44.24 -9.13 2.56
CA ALA A 458 -45.49 -8.71 3.23
C ALA A 458 -45.46 -9.01 4.74
N ALA A 459 -44.94 -10.17 5.13
CA ALA A 459 -44.79 -10.54 6.53
C ALA A 459 -43.70 -9.75 7.27
N LYS A 460 -42.70 -9.18 6.57
CA LYS A 460 -41.71 -8.29 7.19
C LYS A 460 -42.23 -6.87 7.41
N LEU A 461 -43.22 -6.42 6.64
CA LEU A 461 -43.87 -5.11 6.83
C LEU A 461 -44.84 -5.08 8.01
N GLU A 462 -45.32 -6.23 8.48
CA GLU A 462 -46.13 -6.31 9.68
C GLU A 462 -45.26 -6.39 10.94
N HIS A 463 -45.63 -5.64 11.97
CA HIS A 463 -44.89 -5.65 13.25
C HIS A 463 -45.41 -6.74 14.19
N ASP A 464 -46.72 -6.95 14.22
CA ASP A 464 -47.43 -7.92 15.07
C ASP A 464 -47.47 -9.32 14.43
N ASP A 465 -47.00 -10.33 15.18
CA ASP A 465 -46.91 -11.73 14.77
C ASP A 465 -48.27 -12.38 14.45
N ALA A 466 -49.36 -11.91 15.09
CA ALA A 466 -50.72 -12.35 14.74
C ALA A 466 -51.11 -11.88 13.33
N ASN A 467 -50.66 -10.70 12.90
CA ASN A 467 -50.85 -10.24 11.52
C ASN A 467 -49.86 -10.86 10.53
N LYS A 468 -48.58 -11.06 10.91
CA LYS A 468 -47.61 -11.81 10.07
C LYS A 468 -48.11 -13.21 9.73
N SER A 469 -48.54 -13.97 10.75
CA SER A 469 -49.07 -15.32 10.57
C SER A 469 -50.35 -15.35 9.74
N ARG A 470 -51.26 -14.36 9.87
CA ARG A 470 -52.43 -14.21 8.97
C ARG A 470 -52.04 -13.94 7.52
N VAL A 471 -51.04 -13.09 7.27
CA VAL A 471 -50.53 -12.80 5.93
C VAL A 471 -49.91 -14.06 5.30
N LEU A 472 -49.06 -14.78 6.03
CA LEU A 472 -48.42 -15.99 5.53
C LEU A 472 -49.39 -17.18 5.38
N ARG A 473 -50.40 -17.32 6.26
CA ARG A 473 -51.47 -18.33 6.10
C ARG A 473 -52.27 -18.09 4.81
N LYS A 474 -52.52 -16.84 4.40
CA LYS A 474 -53.07 -16.52 3.07
C LYS A 474 -52.10 -16.85 1.93
N GLY A 475 -50.81 -16.60 2.13
CA GLY A 475 -49.77 -17.04 1.18
C GLY A 475 -49.79 -18.55 0.93
N LEU A 476 -49.99 -19.35 1.98
CA LEU A 476 -50.14 -20.81 1.89
C LEU A 476 -51.48 -21.27 1.28
N GLU A 477 -52.54 -20.47 1.39
CA GLU A 477 -53.81 -20.72 0.70
C GLU A 477 -53.66 -20.59 -0.82
N HIS A 478 -52.83 -19.66 -1.29
CA HIS A 478 -52.51 -19.48 -2.72
C HIS A 478 -51.34 -20.35 -3.22
N ASN A 479 -50.39 -20.72 -2.36
CA ASN A 479 -49.21 -21.53 -2.71
C ASN A 479 -48.84 -22.51 -1.56
N PRO A 480 -49.52 -23.66 -1.48
CA PRO A 480 -49.29 -24.66 -0.42
C PRO A 480 -47.98 -25.45 -0.61
N ASP A 481 -47.38 -25.42 -1.80
CA ASP A 481 -46.16 -26.17 -2.12
C ASP A 481 -44.88 -25.42 -1.66
N SER A 482 -45.04 -24.19 -1.14
CA SER A 482 -43.93 -23.35 -0.73
C SER A 482 -43.42 -23.67 0.67
N VAL A 483 -42.38 -24.51 0.72
CA VAL A 483 -41.56 -24.77 1.92
C VAL A 483 -41.14 -23.48 2.64
N ARG A 484 -40.81 -22.40 1.91
CA ARG A 484 -40.35 -21.15 2.52
C ARG A 484 -41.47 -20.43 3.29
N LEU A 485 -42.71 -20.51 2.81
CA LEU A 485 -43.87 -20.01 3.54
C LEU A 485 -44.17 -20.90 4.75
N TRP A 486 -44.09 -22.23 4.61
CA TRP A 486 -44.26 -23.15 5.73
C TRP A 486 -43.23 -22.90 6.86
N LYS A 487 -41.94 -22.73 6.53
CA LYS A 487 -40.91 -22.36 7.52
C LYS A 487 -41.26 -21.06 8.25
N ALA A 488 -41.52 -19.98 7.51
CA ALA A 488 -41.85 -18.68 8.11
C ALA A 488 -43.16 -18.70 8.94
N VAL A 489 -44.12 -19.56 8.62
CA VAL A 489 -45.34 -19.77 9.41
C VAL A 489 -45.06 -20.56 10.70
N VAL A 490 -44.17 -21.54 10.63
CA VAL A 490 -43.78 -22.39 11.77
C VAL A 490 -42.88 -21.63 12.75
N GLU A 491 -41.99 -20.77 12.25
CA GLU A 491 -41.14 -19.88 13.07
C GLU A 491 -41.93 -18.84 13.89
N LEU A 492 -43.18 -18.56 13.50
CA LEU A 492 -44.09 -17.63 14.18
C LEU A 492 -45.20 -18.33 15.00
N ALA A 493 -45.15 -19.67 15.12
CA ALA A 493 -46.19 -20.46 15.75
C ALA A 493 -45.76 -21.02 17.11
N ASN A 494 -46.69 -21.06 18.07
CA ASN A 494 -46.52 -21.78 19.33
C ASN A 494 -46.34 -23.29 19.07
N GLU A 495 -45.64 -24.01 19.94
CA GLU A 495 -45.22 -25.41 19.72
C GLU A 495 -46.34 -26.37 19.25
N GLU A 496 -47.55 -26.25 19.81
CA GLU A 496 -48.71 -27.07 19.41
C GLU A 496 -49.24 -26.70 18.00
N ASP A 497 -49.37 -25.40 17.71
CA ASP A 497 -49.78 -24.87 16.40
C ASP A 497 -48.73 -25.22 15.35
N ALA A 498 -47.45 -25.06 15.68
CA ALA A 498 -46.30 -25.40 14.85
C ALA A 498 -46.29 -26.89 14.48
N ARG A 499 -46.58 -27.79 15.43
CA ARG A 499 -46.73 -29.23 15.18
C ARG A 499 -47.88 -29.51 14.19
N LEU A 500 -49.06 -28.92 14.38
CA LEU A 500 -50.20 -29.10 13.46
C LEU A 500 -49.92 -28.53 12.07
N LEU A 501 -49.29 -27.37 11.99
CA LEU A 501 -48.89 -26.73 10.73
C LEU A 501 -47.82 -27.57 10.02
N LEU A 502 -46.84 -28.14 10.74
CA LEU A 502 -45.83 -29.04 10.17
C LEU A 502 -46.41 -30.37 9.68
N GLN A 503 -47.42 -30.95 10.36
CA GLN A 503 -48.11 -32.14 9.88
C GLN A 503 -48.72 -31.89 8.49
N ARG A 504 -49.40 -30.74 8.30
CA ARG A 504 -49.91 -30.34 6.97
C ARG A 504 -48.78 -29.96 6.00
N ALA A 505 -47.70 -29.35 6.47
CA ALA A 505 -46.55 -28.98 5.65
C ALA A 505 -45.84 -30.19 5.03
N VAL A 506 -45.70 -31.30 5.76
CA VAL A 506 -45.08 -32.53 5.21
C VAL A 506 -46.01 -33.31 4.27
N GLU A 507 -47.33 -33.07 4.34
CA GLU A 507 -48.30 -33.60 3.39
C GLU A 507 -48.31 -32.81 2.07
N CYS A 508 -48.21 -31.46 2.14
CA CYS A 508 -48.07 -30.61 0.95
C CYS A 508 -46.66 -30.67 0.32
N CYS A 509 -45.61 -30.72 1.14
CA CYS A 509 -44.21 -30.69 0.71
C CYS A 509 -43.43 -31.98 1.08
N PRO A 510 -43.87 -33.18 0.64
CA PRO A 510 -43.30 -34.45 1.09
C PRO A 510 -41.82 -34.65 0.70
N LEU A 511 -41.33 -33.91 -0.29
CA LEU A 511 -39.95 -33.98 -0.77
C LEU A 511 -38.95 -33.15 0.06
N HIS A 512 -39.39 -32.35 1.05
CA HIS A 512 -38.49 -31.42 1.74
C HIS A 512 -38.07 -31.88 3.15
N VAL A 513 -36.84 -32.39 3.24
CA VAL A 513 -36.22 -32.97 4.45
C VAL A 513 -36.47 -32.15 5.72
N GLU A 514 -36.15 -30.85 5.73
CA GLU A 514 -36.17 -30.05 6.97
C GLU A 514 -37.54 -29.97 7.65
N LEU A 515 -38.65 -30.08 6.90
CA LEU A 515 -40.01 -30.06 7.49
C LEU A 515 -40.26 -31.36 8.27
N TRP A 516 -39.84 -32.50 7.71
CA TRP A 516 -39.87 -33.79 8.41
C TRP A 516 -38.97 -33.78 9.66
N LEU A 517 -37.79 -33.14 9.59
CA LEU A 517 -36.87 -33.06 10.73
C LEU A 517 -37.38 -32.12 11.83
N ALA A 518 -38.03 -30.99 11.47
CA ALA A 518 -38.67 -30.10 12.43
C ALA A 518 -39.85 -30.80 13.12
N LEU A 519 -40.70 -31.50 12.36
CA LEU A 519 -41.83 -32.24 12.90
C LEU A 519 -41.36 -33.34 13.88
N ALA A 520 -40.32 -34.09 13.52
CA ALA A 520 -39.73 -35.12 14.35
C ALA A 520 -39.00 -34.62 15.62
N ARG A 521 -38.81 -33.29 15.78
CA ARG A 521 -38.29 -32.67 17.01
C ARG A 521 -39.39 -32.14 17.93
N LEU A 522 -40.58 -31.83 17.39
CA LEU A 522 -41.73 -31.32 18.16
C LEU A 522 -42.76 -32.41 18.51
N GLU A 523 -42.68 -33.59 17.90
CA GLU A 523 -43.53 -34.73 18.24
C GLU A 523 -42.95 -35.63 19.35
N THR A 524 -43.84 -36.29 20.09
CA THR A 524 -43.47 -37.34 21.05
C THR A 524 -42.80 -38.53 20.33
N TYR A 525 -41.91 -39.23 21.05
CA TYR A 525 -41.07 -40.31 20.53
C TYR A 525 -41.76 -41.28 19.56
N ASP A 526 -42.90 -41.85 19.93
CA ASP A 526 -43.61 -42.84 19.10
C ASP A 526 -44.19 -42.24 17.82
N MET A 527 -44.58 -40.97 17.84
CA MET A 527 -45.09 -40.27 16.66
C MET A 527 -43.94 -39.76 15.79
N ALA A 528 -42.90 -39.17 16.38
CA ALA A 528 -41.66 -38.81 15.71
C ALA A 528 -41.02 -40.02 14.99
N LYS A 529 -41.06 -41.21 15.59
CA LYS A 529 -40.60 -42.47 14.99
C LYS A 529 -41.46 -42.92 13.80
N ARG A 530 -42.77 -42.69 13.83
CA ARG A 530 -43.68 -42.89 12.67
C ARG A 530 -43.45 -41.83 11.59
N VAL A 531 -43.25 -40.57 11.95
CA VAL A 531 -42.90 -39.46 11.04
C VAL A 531 -41.58 -39.74 10.32
N LEU A 532 -40.54 -40.16 11.03
CA LEU A 532 -39.23 -40.49 10.43
C LEU A 532 -39.30 -41.74 9.55
N ASN A 533 -40.18 -42.70 9.84
CA ASN A 533 -40.43 -43.83 8.93
C ASN A 533 -41.19 -43.39 7.66
N ARG A 534 -42.25 -42.59 7.78
CA ARG A 534 -42.92 -41.97 6.62
C ARG A 534 -41.95 -41.12 5.78
N ALA A 535 -41.06 -40.38 6.42
CA ALA A 535 -40.01 -39.61 5.76
C ALA A 535 -39.04 -40.51 4.99
N ARG A 536 -38.57 -41.63 5.57
CA ARG A 536 -37.71 -42.62 4.88
C ARG A 536 -38.37 -43.22 3.64
N GLU A 537 -39.69 -43.46 3.67
CA GLU A 537 -40.45 -43.98 2.52
C GLU A 537 -40.61 -42.96 1.39
N LYS A 538 -40.69 -41.66 1.71
CA LYS A 538 -40.76 -40.58 0.71
C LYS A 538 -39.40 -40.07 0.24
N LEU A 539 -38.36 -40.23 1.06
CA LEU A 539 -37.02 -39.67 0.89
C LEU A 539 -35.95 -40.72 1.23
N SER A 540 -35.90 -41.80 0.44
CA SER A 540 -34.94 -42.90 0.62
C SER A 540 -33.46 -42.47 0.52
N LYS A 541 -33.20 -41.40 -0.23
CA LYS A 541 -31.86 -40.92 -0.61
C LYS A 541 -31.21 -39.98 0.41
N GLU A 542 -31.91 -39.59 1.48
CA GLU A 542 -31.52 -38.48 2.35
C GLU A 542 -30.89 -38.90 3.69
N PRO A 543 -29.58 -38.65 3.92
CA PRO A 543 -28.89 -39.11 5.13
C PRO A 543 -29.40 -38.48 6.43
N ALA A 544 -29.85 -37.21 6.38
CA ALA A 544 -30.20 -36.45 7.57
C ALA A 544 -31.41 -37.03 8.34
N ILE A 545 -32.27 -37.80 7.68
CA ILE A 545 -33.39 -38.52 8.30
C ILE A 545 -32.88 -39.68 9.17
N TRP A 546 -31.86 -40.41 8.71
CA TRP A 546 -31.22 -41.47 9.49
C TRP A 546 -30.48 -40.93 10.70
N ILE A 547 -29.78 -39.81 10.52
CA ILE A 547 -29.03 -39.15 11.59
C ILE A 547 -29.98 -38.51 12.62
N THR A 548 -31.08 -37.90 12.19
CA THR A 548 -32.08 -37.35 13.13
C THR A 548 -32.82 -38.45 13.90
N ALA A 549 -33.09 -39.60 13.26
CA ALA A 549 -33.61 -40.77 13.98
C ALA A 549 -32.61 -41.32 15.02
N ALA A 550 -31.31 -41.26 14.73
CA ALA A 550 -30.28 -41.64 15.68
C ALA A 550 -30.19 -40.62 16.84
N LYS A 551 -30.31 -39.31 16.57
CA LYS A 551 -30.37 -38.24 17.59
C LYS A 551 -31.58 -38.40 18.52
N LEU A 552 -32.74 -38.77 17.98
CA LEU A 552 -33.96 -39.04 18.76
C LEU A 552 -33.80 -40.24 19.71
N GLU A 553 -33.13 -41.32 19.28
CA GLU A 553 -32.87 -42.47 20.15
C GLU A 553 -31.78 -42.17 21.20
N GLU A 554 -30.79 -41.33 20.88
CA GLU A 554 -29.80 -40.85 21.86
C GLU A 554 -30.44 -39.97 22.94
N ALA A 555 -31.28 -38.99 22.56
CA ALA A 555 -32.01 -38.12 23.49
C ALA A 555 -32.88 -38.90 24.50
N ASN A 556 -33.38 -40.07 24.08
CA ASN A 556 -34.19 -40.97 24.91
C ASN A 556 -33.38 -42.11 25.57
N GLY A 557 -32.05 -42.06 25.54
CA GLY A 557 -31.16 -42.99 26.24
C GLY A 557 -30.92 -44.35 25.55
N ASN A 558 -31.48 -44.59 24.36
CA ASN A 558 -31.35 -45.84 23.59
C ASN A 558 -30.01 -45.92 22.83
N THR A 559 -28.89 -45.66 23.51
CA THR A 559 -27.53 -45.56 22.94
C THR A 559 -27.13 -46.79 22.10
N ALA A 560 -27.48 -48.01 22.54
CA ALA A 560 -27.18 -49.26 21.82
C ALA A 560 -27.99 -49.46 20.51
N MET A 561 -28.97 -48.58 20.22
CA MET A 561 -29.72 -48.56 18.95
C MET A 561 -29.16 -47.54 17.95
N VAL A 562 -28.47 -46.49 18.44
CA VAL A 562 -27.85 -45.42 17.64
C VAL A 562 -26.94 -45.98 16.56
N GLU A 563 -25.95 -46.80 16.95
CA GLU A 563 -25.00 -47.44 16.03
C GLU A 563 -25.72 -48.28 14.96
N LYS A 564 -26.72 -49.07 15.37
CA LYS A 564 -27.52 -49.93 14.48
C LYS A 564 -28.37 -49.12 13.50
N ILE A 565 -28.79 -47.90 13.85
CA ILE A 565 -29.54 -47.01 12.95
C ILE A 565 -28.61 -46.38 11.91
N ILE A 566 -27.44 -45.91 12.31
CA ILE A 566 -26.43 -45.35 11.39
C ILE A 566 -25.94 -46.42 10.42
N GLU A 567 -25.60 -47.61 10.92
CA GLU A 567 -25.17 -48.75 10.10
C GLU A 567 -26.24 -49.17 9.08
N ARG A 568 -27.52 -49.24 9.49
CA ARG A 568 -28.65 -49.51 8.58
C ARG A 568 -28.88 -48.40 7.56
N GLY A 569 -28.71 -47.13 7.96
CA GLY A 569 -28.83 -45.97 7.07
C GLY A 569 -27.77 -45.96 5.99
N ILE A 570 -26.51 -46.20 6.36
CA ILE A 570 -25.38 -46.35 5.43
C ILE A 570 -25.65 -47.50 4.44
N ARG A 571 -26.07 -48.68 4.92
CA ARG A 571 -26.48 -49.81 4.05
C ARG A 571 -27.75 -49.55 3.22
N ALA A 572 -28.58 -48.58 3.57
CA ALA A 572 -29.74 -48.19 2.76
C ALA A 572 -29.31 -47.25 1.63
N LEU A 573 -28.58 -46.19 1.96
CA LEU A 573 -28.09 -45.19 1.01
C LEU A 573 -27.16 -45.81 -0.05
N GLN A 574 -26.33 -46.79 0.34
CA GLN A 574 -25.52 -47.58 -0.60
C GLN A 574 -26.36 -48.40 -1.59
N ARG A 575 -27.52 -48.94 -1.17
CA ARG A 575 -28.44 -49.68 -2.08
C ARG A 575 -29.22 -48.75 -3.01
N GLU A 576 -29.51 -47.53 -2.56
CA GLU A 576 -30.12 -46.47 -3.37
C GLU A 576 -29.10 -45.78 -4.32
N GLY A 577 -27.83 -46.20 -4.31
CA GLY A 577 -26.77 -45.66 -5.17
C GLY A 577 -26.20 -44.32 -4.74
N VAL A 578 -26.45 -43.87 -3.51
CA VAL A 578 -25.94 -42.59 -2.99
C VAL A 578 -24.47 -42.74 -2.57
N VAL A 579 -23.59 -41.99 -3.21
CA VAL A 579 -22.16 -41.92 -2.83
C VAL A 579 -22.03 -41.26 -1.46
N ILE A 580 -21.36 -41.94 -0.52
CA ILE A 580 -21.10 -41.43 0.82
C ILE A 580 -19.91 -40.47 0.76
N ASP A 581 -20.18 -39.17 0.66
CA ASP A 581 -19.15 -38.15 0.86
C ASP A 581 -18.72 -38.09 2.33
N ARG A 582 -17.49 -38.51 2.59
CA ARG A 582 -16.82 -38.44 3.88
C ARG A 582 -16.91 -37.04 4.51
N GLU A 583 -16.80 -35.97 3.73
CA GLU A 583 -16.86 -34.60 4.26
C GLU A 583 -18.27 -34.16 4.68
N ALA A 584 -19.30 -34.45 3.90
CA ALA A 584 -20.69 -34.17 4.29
C ALA A 584 -21.05 -34.90 5.59
N TRP A 585 -20.63 -36.16 5.74
CA TRP A 585 -20.89 -36.93 6.95
C TRP A 585 -20.06 -36.47 8.17
N THR A 586 -18.81 -36.00 8.01
CA THR A 586 -18.09 -35.38 9.15
C THR A 586 -18.70 -34.04 9.53
N LYS A 587 -19.10 -33.19 8.57
CA LYS A 587 -19.80 -31.92 8.84
C LYS A 587 -21.12 -32.13 9.61
N GLU A 588 -21.86 -33.20 9.33
CA GLU A 588 -23.07 -33.56 10.09
C GLU A 588 -22.76 -34.25 11.44
N ALA A 589 -21.62 -34.93 11.59
CA ALA A 589 -21.13 -35.34 12.91
C ALA A 589 -20.76 -34.13 13.79
N GLU A 590 -20.08 -33.11 13.24
CA GLU A 590 -19.82 -31.83 13.90
C GLU A 590 -21.12 -31.09 14.27
N ALA A 591 -22.18 -31.23 13.45
CA ALA A 591 -23.51 -30.70 13.76
C ALA A 591 -24.26 -31.53 14.81
N SER A 592 -23.92 -32.81 14.97
CA SER A 592 -24.45 -33.70 16.03
C SER A 592 -23.81 -33.38 17.38
N GLU A 593 -22.48 -33.20 17.39
CA GLU A 593 -21.72 -32.75 18.57
C GLU A 593 -22.22 -31.39 19.08
N ARG A 594 -22.43 -30.41 18.18
CA ARG A 594 -23.02 -29.10 18.52
C ARG A 594 -24.47 -29.16 19.02
N ALA A 595 -25.17 -30.26 18.79
CA ALA A 595 -26.51 -30.53 19.34
C ALA A 595 -26.46 -31.35 20.66
N GLY A 596 -25.28 -31.57 21.23
CA GLY A 596 -25.08 -32.41 22.43
C GLY A 596 -25.22 -33.91 22.19
N SER A 597 -25.37 -34.34 20.94
CA SER A 597 -25.54 -35.75 20.55
C SER A 597 -24.16 -36.35 20.23
N VAL A 598 -23.53 -36.95 21.23
CA VAL A 598 -22.13 -37.41 21.20
C VAL A 598 -22.01 -38.86 20.73
N VAL A 599 -22.92 -39.74 21.13
CA VAL A 599 -22.93 -41.16 20.73
C VAL A 599 -23.27 -41.30 19.24
N THR A 600 -24.20 -40.49 18.73
CA THR A 600 -24.49 -40.37 17.30
C THR A 600 -23.27 -39.90 16.52
N CYS A 601 -22.58 -38.85 16.99
CA CYS A 601 -21.32 -38.39 16.41
C CYS A 601 -20.28 -39.52 16.34
N GLN A 602 -20.04 -40.23 17.46
CA GLN A 602 -19.12 -41.37 17.51
C GLN A 602 -19.50 -42.50 16.53
N ALA A 603 -20.78 -42.85 16.45
CA ALA A 603 -21.29 -43.89 15.55
C ALA A 603 -21.16 -43.49 14.07
N ILE A 604 -21.47 -42.24 13.71
CA ILE A 604 -21.25 -41.70 12.36
C ILE A 604 -19.77 -41.84 12.00
N VAL A 605 -18.89 -41.24 12.81
CA VAL A 605 -17.45 -41.21 12.58
C VAL A 605 -16.88 -42.62 12.41
N LYS A 606 -17.26 -43.56 13.28
CA LYS A 606 -16.82 -44.97 13.23
C LYS A 606 -17.14 -45.66 11.89
N HIS A 607 -18.28 -45.35 11.28
CA HIS A 607 -18.71 -45.99 10.03
C HIS A 607 -18.34 -45.22 8.75
N THR A 608 -18.05 -43.91 8.81
CA THR A 608 -17.78 -43.09 7.62
C THR A 608 -16.30 -42.82 7.38
N VAL A 609 -15.47 -42.75 8.42
CA VAL A 609 -14.03 -42.42 8.32
C VAL A 609 -13.23 -43.47 7.53
N GLY A 610 -13.67 -44.73 7.51
CA GLY A 610 -13.06 -45.79 6.69
C GLY A 610 -13.49 -45.81 5.22
N VAL A 611 -14.52 -45.04 4.83
CA VAL A 611 -15.12 -45.12 3.48
C VAL A 611 -14.31 -44.27 2.49
N GLY A 612 -13.92 -44.88 1.37
CA GLY A 612 -13.22 -44.19 0.28
C GLY A 612 -11.74 -43.87 0.55
N VAL A 613 -11.10 -44.51 1.53
CA VAL A 613 -9.70 -44.25 1.89
C VAL A 613 -8.83 -45.51 1.78
N GLU A 614 -7.83 -45.45 0.91
CA GLU A 614 -6.82 -46.50 0.69
C GLU A 614 -5.97 -46.76 1.94
N GLU A 615 -5.57 -48.02 2.13
CA GLU A 615 -5.01 -48.54 3.39
C GLU A 615 -3.77 -47.76 3.88
N GLU A 616 -2.95 -47.29 2.93
CA GLU A 616 -1.71 -46.55 3.20
C GLU A 616 -1.98 -45.12 3.70
N ASP A 617 -2.88 -44.40 3.03
CA ASP A 617 -3.15 -42.98 3.28
C ASP A 617 -4.18 -42.74 4.41
N ARG A 618 -4.87 -43.79 4.90
CA ARG A 618 -5.71 -43.75 6.13
C ARG A 618 -5.02 -43.08 7.31
N LYS A 619 -3.72 -43.30 7.48
CA LYS A 619 -2.96 -42.66 8.58
C LYS A 619 -2.90 -41.13 8.42
N ARG A 620 -2.74 -40.63 7.20
CA ARG A 620 -2.53 -39.21 6.90
C ARG A 620 -3.85 -38.45 6.90
N THR A 621 -4.86 -39.00 6.23
CA THR A 621 -6.23 -38.47 6.13
C THR A 621 -6.87 -38.33 7.50
N TRP A 622 -7.01 -39.42 8.27
CA TRP A 622 -7.69 -39.38 9.58
C TRP A 622 -7.01 -38.42 10.58
N VAL A 623 -5.69 -38.27 10.50
CA VAL A 623 -4.94 -37.31 11.33
C VAL A 623 -5.17 -35.86 10.88
N ALA A 624 -5.28 -35.60 9.57
CA ALA A 624 -5.64 -34.28 9.06
C ALA A 624 -7.10 -33.92 9.40
N ASP A 625 -8.02 -34.88 9.25
CA ASP A 625 -9.45 -34.74 9.57
C ASP A 625 -9.66 -34.37 11.04
N ALA A 626 -9.02 -35.10 11.96
CA ALA A 626 -9.11 -34.82 13.40
C ALA A 626 -8.46 -33.47 13.78
N GLU A 627 -7.43 -33.02 13.05
CA GLU A 627 -6.87 -31.68 13.22
C GLU A 627 -7.75 -30.58 12.60
N GLU A 628 -8.56 -30.87 11.58
CA GLU A 628 -9.54 -29.93 11.05
C GLU A 628 -10.76 -29.81 11.97
N CYS A 629 -11.33 -30.92 12.45
CA CYS A 629 -12.40 -30.90 13.45
C CYS A 629 -11.97 -30.10 14.68
N LYS A 630 -10.74 -30.32 15.17
CA LYS A 630 -10.15 -29.53 16.27
C LYS A 630 -10.05 -28.03 15.94
N LYS A 631 -9.67 -27.63 14.71
CA LYS A 631 -9.66 -26.22 14.28
C LYS A 631 -11.07 -25.61 14.20
N ARG A 632 -12.07 -26.41 13.83
CA ARG A 632 -13.49 -26.04 13.82
C ARG A 632 -14.11 -26.03 15.23
N GLY A 633 -13.36 -26.41 16.27
CA GLY A 633 -13.81 -26.45 17.67
C GLY A 633 -14.63 -27.69 18.04
N SER A 634 -14.68 -28.70 17.16
CA SER A 634 -15.37 -29.97 17.40
C SER A 634 -14.35 -31.00 17.92
N VAL A 635 -14.54 -31.40 19.18
CA VAL A 635 -13.60 -32.17 20.00
C VAL A 635 -14.03 -33.63 20.11
N GLU A 636 -15.32 -33.92 20.28
CA GLU A 636 -15.84 -35.29 20.38
C GLU A 636 -15.73 -36.04 19.04
N THR A 637 -15.99 -35.35 17.93
CA THR A 637 -15.65 -35.77 16.57
C THR A 637 -14.16 -36.14 16.47
N ALA A 638 -13.25 -35.24 16.86
CA ALA A 638 -11.82 -35.48 16.81
C ALA A 638 -11.40 -36.67 17.72
N ARG A 639 -11.98 -36.78 18.92
CA ARG A 639 -11.79 -37.91 19.85
C ARG A 639 -12.27 -39.22 19.24
N ALA A 640 -13.42 -39.22 18.57
CA ALA A 640 -13.95 -40.38 17.86
C ALA A 640 -13.05 -40.81 16.69
N ILE A 641 -12.55 -39.85 15.90
CA ILE A 641 -11.60 -40.12 14.80
C ILE A 641 -10.31 -40.73 15.36
N TYR A 642 -9.75 -40.17 16.43
CA TYR A 642 -8.56 -40.74 17.07
C TYR A 642 -8.84 -42.11 17.71
N ALA A 643 -9.98 -42.34 18.36
CA ALA A 643 -10.33 -43.63 18.94
C ALA A 643 -10.46 -44.72 17.85
N HIS A 644 -11.09 -44.41 16.71
CA HIS A 644 -11.12 -45.28 15.54
C HIS A 644 -9.72 -45.52 14.98
N ALA A 645 -8.94 -44.47 14.73
CA ALA A 645 -7.58 -44.57 14.21
C ALA A 645 -6.64 -45.39 15.11
N LEU A 646 -6.80 -45.29 16.44
CA LEU A 646 -6.05 -46.08 17.42
C LEU A 646 -6.47 -47.54 17.46
N SER A 647 -7.74 -47.87 17.19
CA SER A 647 -8.19 -49.27 17.07
C SER A 647 -7.58 -50.00 15.86
N VAL A 648 -7.23 -49.25 14.80
CA VAL A 648 -6.61 -49.79 13.57
C VAL A 648 -5.07 -49.72 13.62
N PHE A 649 -4.48 -48.71 14.27
CA PHE A 649 -3.05 -48.43 14.22
C PHE A 649 -2.37 -48.37 15.61
N LEU A 650 -2.51 -49.43 16.41
CA LEU A 650 -2.01 -49.49 17.79
C LEU A 650 -0.51 -49.19 17.94
N THR A 651 0.33 -49.50 16.94
CA THR A 651 1.80 -49.36 17.03
C THR A 651 2.34 -47.97 16.69
N LYS A 652 1.53 -47.06 16.12
CA LYS A 652 2.05 -45.83 15.49
C LYS A 652 2.09 -44.65 16.49
N LYS A 653 3.26 -44.42 17.13
CA LYS A 653 3.50 -43.39 18.16
C LYS A 653 2.92 -41.98 17.87
N SER A 654 2.86 -41.57 16.60
CA SER A 654 2.35 -40.25 16.20
C SER A 654 0.85 -40.08 16.43
N ILE A 655 0.05 -41.15 16.41
CA ILE A 655 -1.41 -41.07 16.61
C ILE A 655 -1.71 -40.93 18.11
N TRP A 656 -1.09 -41.78 18.95
CA TRP A 656 -1.16 -41.66 20.41
C TRP A 656 -0.75 -40.28 20.92
N LEU A 657 0.33 -39.71 20.37
CA LEU A 657 0.82 -38.39 20.76
C LEU A 657 -0.19 -37.28 20.40
N LYS A 658 -0.82 -37.32 19.21
CA LYS A 658 -1.85 -36.34 18.83
C LYS A 658 -3.16 -36.52 19.61
N ALA A 659 -3.55 -37.76 19.90
CA ALA A 659 -4.70 -38.06 20.75
C ALA A 659 -4.48 -37.54 22.19
N ALA A 660 -3.33 -37.82 22.79
CA ALA A 660 -2.98 -37.30 24.12
C ALA A 660 -2.86 -35.76 24.13
N GLN A 661 -2.40 -35.13 23.03
CA GLN A 661 -2.46 -33.67 22.85
C GLN A 661 -3.88 -33.12 22.69
N LEU A 662 -4.84 -33.90 22.17
CA LEU A 662 -6.26 -33.52 22.14
C LEU A 662 -6.83 -33.54 23.56
N GLU A 663 -6.66 -34.65 24.27
CA GLU A 663 -7.16 -34.81 25.65
C GLU A 663 -6.50 -33.83 26.62
N LYS A 664 -5.21 -33.50 26.45
CA LYS A 664 -4.57 -32.46 27.26
C LYS A 664 -5.18 -31.06 27.03
N SER A 665 -5.74 -30.78 25.85
CA SER A 665 -6.36 -29.48 25.55
C SER A 665 -7.85 -29.38 25.87
N HIS A 666 -8.59 -30.50 25.87
CA HIS A 666 -10.06 -30.49 25.97
C HIS A 666 -10.68 -31.71 26.72
N GLY A 667 -9.86 -32.63 27.23
CA GLY A 667 -10.30 -33.86 27.87
C GLY A 667 -10.36 -33.77 29.40
N THR A 668 -10.91 -34.81 30.03
CA THR A 668 -10.83 -34.98 31.48
C THR A 668 -9.51 -35.64 31.86
N ARG A 669 -8.96 -35.32 33.05
CA ARG A 669 -7.71 -35.91 33.54
C ARG A 669 -7.73 -37.44 33.57
N GLU A 670 -8.90 -38.01 33.87
CA GLU A 670 -9.14 -39.46 33.87
C GLU A 670 -9.12 -40.06 32.46
N SER A 671 -9.72 -39.38 31.47
CA SER A 671 -9.65 -39.82 30.07
C SER A 671 -8.22 -39.79 29.52
N LEU A 672 -7.43 -38.79 29.91
CA LEU A 672 -6.01 -38.67 29.54
C LEU A 672 -5.16 -39.75 30.22
N ASP A 673 -5.36 -40.02 31.52
CA ASP A 673 -4.69 -41.12 32.24
C ASP A 673 -5.04 -42.49 31.64
N ALA A 674 -6.31 -42.76 31.38
CA ALA A 674 -6.76 -44.00 30.73
C ALA A 674 -6.20 -44.16 29.30
N LEU A 675 -6.13 -43.07 28.53
CA LEU A 675 -5.52 -43.06 27.19
C LEU A 675 -4.01 -43.32 27.28
N LEU A 676 -3.30 -42.67 28.20
CA LEU A 676 -1.84 -42.78 28.34
C LEU A 676 -1.41 -44.15 28.88
N ARG A 677 -2.15 -44.74 29.83
CA ARG A 677 -1.92 -46.14 30.27
C ARG A 677 -2.07 -47.12 29.11
N ARG A 678 -3.13 -46.98 28.30
CA ARG A 678 -3.29 -47.77 27.06
C ARG A 678 -2.11 -47.54 26.10
N ALA A 679 -1.72 -46.29 25.88
CA ALA A 679 -0.62 -45.95 24.99
C ALA A 679 0.71 -46.57 25.45
N VAL A 680 0.98 -46.57 26.75
CA VAL A 680 2.12 -47.23 27.40
C VAL A 680 2.10 -48.74 27.14
N THR A 681 0.96 -49.41 27.31
CA THR A 681 0.87 -50.87 27.08
C THR A 681 1.11 -51.30 25.62
N TYR A 682 0.76 -50.46 24.65
CA TYR A 682 0.92 -50.77 23.22
C TYR A 682 2.19 -50.20 22.57
N VAL A 683 2.78 -49.13 23.13
CA VAL A 683 3.97 -48.46 22.59
C VAL A 683 4.97 -48.12 23.72
N PRO A 684 5.53 -49.13 24.42
CA PRO A 684 6.38 -48.91 25.59
C PRO A 684 7.68 -48.14 25.30
N GLN A 685 8.15 -48.11 24.04
CA GLN A 685 9.33 -47.35 23.61
C GLN A 685 9.08 -45.84 23.41
N ALA A 686 7.85 -45.34 23.61
CA ALA A 686 7.52 -43.93 23.35
C ALA A 686 7.77 -43.04 24.58
N GLU A 687 9.04 -42.66 24.80
CA GLU A 687 9.50 -41.77 25.89
C GLU A 687 8.57 -40.58 26.15
N VAL A 688 8.18 -39.84 25.10
CA VAL A 688 7.30 -38.66 25.19
C VAL A 688 5.92 -38.95 25.83
N LEU A 689 5.39 -40.18 25.70
CA LEU A 689 4.11 -40.56 26.30
C LEU A 689 4.25 -40.84 27.80
N TRP A 690 5.32 -41.53 28.21
CA TRP A 690 5.69 -41.68 29.63
C TRP A 690 5.87 -40.33 30.31
N LEU A 691 6.61 -39.43 29.65
CA LEU A 691 6.84 -38.05 30.12
C LEU A 691 5.54 -37.25 30.22
N MET A 692 4.58 -37.48 29.33
CA MET A 692 3.27 -36.83 29.40
C MET A 692 2.43 -37.35 30.57
N GLY A 693 2.43 -38.66 30.83
CA GLY A 693 1.72 -39.27 31.96
C GLY A 693 2.29 -38.86 33.32
N ALA A 694 3.61 -38.90 33.45
CA ALA A 694 4.31 -38.43 34.65
C ALA A 694 4.03 -36.94 34.90
N LYS A 695 4.05 -36.10 33.85
CA LYS A 695 3.74 -34.66 33.99
C LYS A 695 2.27 -34.41 34.36
N GLU A 696 1.32 -35.16 33.82
CA GLU A 696 -0.10 -34.97 34.14
C GLU A 696 -0.41 -35.36 35.60
N LYS A 697 0.14 -36.48 36.09
CA LYS A 697 0.02 -36.87 37.52
C LYS A 697 0.67 -35.86 38.45
N TRP A 698 1.85 -35.35 38.08
CA TRP A 698 2.52 -34.30 38.83
C TRP A 698 1.73 -32.97 38.85
N LEU A 699 1.14 -32.55 37.72
CA LEU A 699 0.25 -31.38 37.67
C LEU A 699 -1.07 -31.58 38.46
N ALA A 700 -1.48 -32.82 38.68
CA ALA A 700 -2.57 -33.16 39.60
C ALA A 700 -2.14 -33.22 41.09
N GLY A 701 -0.86 -32.98 41.40
CA GLY A 701 -0.28 -33.05 42.75
C GLY A 701 0.16 -34.45 43.20
N ASP A 702 -0.08 -35.48 42.39
CA ASP A 702 0.24 -36.88 42.72
C ASP A 702 1.68 -37.23 42.33
N VAL A 703 2.61 -36.73 43.14
CA VAL A 703 4.05 -37.03 43.03
C VAL A 703 4.36 -38.53 43.18
N PRO A 704 3.75 -39.30 44.12
CA PRO A 704 3.95 -40.75 44.21
C PRO A 704 3.58 -41.51 42.93
N SER A 705 2.43 -41.25 42.31
CA SER A 705 2.07 -41.91 41.04
C SER A 705 2.96 -41.44 39.88
N ALA A 706 3.36 -40.16 39.85
CA ALA A 706 4.32 -39.67 38.86
C ALA A 706 5.68 -40.38 38.97
N ARG A 707 6.16 -40.63 40.21
CA ARG A 707 7.35 -41.45 40.49
C ARG A 707 7.18 -42.90 40.04
N ALA A 708 6.02 -43.52 40.31
CA ALA A 708 5.73 -44.90 39.87
C ALA A 708 5.74 -45.04 38.34
N ILE A 709 5.08 -44.13 37.61
CA ILE A 709 5.08 -44.10 36.14
C ILE A 709 6.51 -43.95 35.59
N LEU A 710 7.36 -43.14 36.23
CA LEU A 710 8.77 -43.00 35.83
C LEU A 710 9.61 -44.25 36.16
N GLN A 711 9.27 -45.00 37.22
CA GLN A 711 9.91 -46.28 37.53
C GLN A 711 9.51 -47.39 36.55
N GLU A 712 8.24 -47.45 36.14
CA GLU A 712 7.77 -48.28 35.04
C GLU A 712 8.46 -47.90 33.72
N ALA A 713 8.61 -46.59 33.46
CA ALA A 713 9.34 -46.09 32.29
C ALA A 713 10.83 -46.48 32.30
N TYR A 714 11.50 -46.54 33.47
CA TYR A 714 12.87 -47.07 33.58
C TYR A 714 12.96 -48.57 33.28
N ALA A 715 11.94 -49.35 33.65
CA ALA A 715 11.89 -50.78 33.33
C ALA A 715 11.67 -51.01 31.82
N ALA A 716 10.89 -50.14 31.17
CA ALA A 716 10.66 -50.18 29.72
C ALA A 716 11.83 -49.61 28.88
N ILE A 717 12.49 -48.55 29.35
CA ILE A 717 13.54 -47.82 28.60
C ILE A 717 14.72 -47.44 29.52
N PRO A 718 15.68 -48.35 29.79
CA PRO A 718 16.77 -48.10 30.73
C PRO A 718 17.75 -46.96 30.35
N ASN A 719 17.78 -46.58 29.06
CA ASN A 719 18.84 -45.73 28.47
C ASN A 719 18.35 -44.32 28.05
N SER A 720 17.09 -43.94 28.33
CA SER A 720 16.55 -42.62 27.91
C SER A 720 17.11 -41.45 28.71
N GLU A 721 17.78 -40.51 28.04
CA GLU A 721 18.19 -39.23 28.64
C GLU A 721 16.98 -38.45 29.21
N GLU A 722 15.88 -38.36 28.43
CA GLU A 722 14.77 -37.49 28.79
C GLU A 722 14.01 -37.97 30.03
N ILE A 723 13.88 -39.29 30.22
CA ILE A 723 13.27 -39.87 31.44
C ILE A 723 14.15 -39.60 32.68
N TRP A 724 15.48 -39.75 32.58
CA TRP A 724 16.39 -39.37 33.68
C TRP A 724 16.31 -37.87 34.02
N LEU A 725 16.27 -36.99 33.01
CA LEU A 725 16.15 -35.54 33.21
C LEU A 725 14.77 -35.12 33.75
N ALA A 726 13.70 -35.84 33.44
CA ALA A 726 12.35 -35.57 33.94
C ALA A 726 12.13 -36.08 35.36
N ALA A 727 12.62 -37.27 35.70
CA ALA A 727 12.64 -37.76 37.08
C ALA A 727 13.51 -36.86 37.98
N PHE A 728 14.68 -36.46 37.48
CA PHE A 728 15.47 -35.42 38.13
C PHE A 728 14.65 -34.14 38.36
N LYS A 729 13.97 -33.62 37.32
CA LYS A 729 13.12 -32.42 37.44
C LYS A 729 12.04 -32.58 38.52
N LEU A 730 11.40 -33.76 38.60
CA LEU A 730 10.37 -34.05 39.58
C LEU A 730 10.91 -33.99 41.02
N GLU A 731 12.02 -34.65 41.33
CA GLU A 731 12.63 -34.60 42.67
C GLU A 731 13.15 -33.19 43.04
N PHE A 732 13.65 -32.47 42.03
CA PHE A 732 14.24 -31.14 42.16
C PHE A 732 13.19 -30.04 42.46
N GLU A 733 12.01 -30.10 41.84
CA GLU A 733 10.91 -29.16 42.12
C GLU A 733 10.10 -29.53 43.38
N ASN A 734 10.24 -30.75 43.91
CA ASN A 734 9.70 -31.16 45.21
C ASN A 734 10.69 -31.00 46.38
N HIS A 735 11.81 -30.30 46.17
CA HIS A 735 12.86 -30.06 47.17
C HIS A 735 13.46 -31.34 47.81
N GLU A 736 13.64 -32.42 47.03
CA GLU A 736 14.34 -33.64 47.46
C GLU A 736 15.74 -33.78 46.79
N PRO A 737 16.70 -32.87 47.06
CA PRO A 737 17.96 -32.78 46.33
C PRO A 737 18.88 -34.00 46.52
N GLU A 738 18.75 -34.74 47.62
CA GLU A 738 19.53 -35.97 47.85
C GLU A 738 19.08 -37.12 46.93
N ARG A 739 17.76 -37.27 46.72
CA ARG A 739 17.23 -38.23 45.74
C ARG A 739 17.59 -37.79 44.33
N ALA A 740 17.50 -36.49 44.04
CA ALA A 740 17.94 -35.91 42.77
C ALA A 740 19.43 -36.19 42.50
N ARG A 741 20.32 -36.04 43.50
CA ARG A 741 21.75 -36.38 43.42
C ARG A 741 21.95 -37.88 43.15
N MET A 742 21.25 -38.77 43.85
CA MET A 742 21.34 -40.23 43.63
C MET A 742 20.86 -40.64 42.23
N LEU A 743 19.77 -40.06 41.72
CA LEU A 743 19.30 -40.28 40.35
C LEU A 743 20.33 -39.82 39.33
N LEU A 744 20.90 -38.62 39.51
CA LEU A 744 21.94 -38.09 38.62
C LEU A 744 23.29 -38.82 38.72
N ALA A 745 23.60 -39.49 39.83
CA ALA A 745 24.75 -40.38 39.93
C ALA A 745 24.53 -41.64 39.08
N LYS A 746 23.38 -42.31 39.24
CA LYS A 746 23.00 -43.49 38.42
C LYS A 746 22.89 -43.15 36.93
N ALA A 747 22.41 -41.96 36.58
CA ALA A 747 22.40 -41.46 35.21
C ALA A 747 23.81 -41.18 34.66
N ARG A 748 24.77 -40.77 35.51
CA ARG A 748 26.18 -40.61 35.11
C ARG A 748 26.82 -41.96 34.81
N GLU A 749 26.59 -42.97 35.64
CA GLU A 749 27.10 -44.35 35.47
C GLU A 749 26.61 -45.02 34.18
N ARG A 750 25.34 -44.86 33.83
CA ARG A 750 24.70 -45.58 32.70
C ARG A 750 24.88 -44.95 31.32
N GLY A 751 25.60 -43.83 31.21
CA GLY A 751 25.85 -43.13 29.95
C GLY A 751 25.78 -41.61 30.03
N GLY A 752 26.26 -41.02 31.15
CA GLY A 752 26.02 -39.62 31.50
C GLY A 752 26.34 -38.60 30.42
N THR A 753 25.29 -38.05 29.81
CA THR A 753 25.37 -37.02 28.76
C THR A 753 25.77 -35.65 29.30
N GLU A 754 26.21 -34.77 28.40
CA GLU A 754 26.52 -33.35 28.66
C GLU A 754 25.43 -32.64 29.50
N ARG A 755 24.15 -32.97 29.28
CA ARG A 755 23.00 -32.39 30.01
C ARG A 755 22.83 -32.96 31.41
N VAL A 756 23.10 -34.26 31.61
CA VAL A 756 23.08 -34.90 32.93
C VAL A 756 24.20 -34.36 33.82
N TRP A 757 25.40 -34.16 33.27
CA TRP A 757 26.49 -33.47 33.98
C TRP A 757 26.11 -32.02 34.31
N MET A 758 25.54 -31.28 33.35
CA MET A 758 25.05 -29.92 33.60
C MET A 758 24.01 -29.85 34.74
N LYS A 759 23.04 -30.78 34.77
CA LYS A 759 22.05 -30.83 35.85
C LYS A 759 22.68 -31.19 37.21
N SER A 760 23.71 -32.05 37.21
CA SER A 760 24.46 -32.38 38.43
C SER A 760 25.15 -31.15 39.03
N VAL A 761 25.78 -30.32 38.20
CA VAL A 761 26.36 -29.03 38.63
C VAL A 761 25.29 -28.09 39.18
N ILE A 762 24.09 -28.03 38.57
CA ILE A 762 23.00 -27.16 39.02
C ILE A 762 22.47 -27.55 40.42
N VAL A 763 22.45 -28.84 40.77
CA VAL A 763 22.07 -29.27 42.14
C VAL A 763 23.08 -28.77 43.17
N GLU A 764 24.37 -28.98 42.94
CA GLU A 764 25.40 -28.53 43.90
C GLU A 764 25.48 -26.98 43.97
N ARG A 765 25.16 -26.30 42.88
CA ARG A 765 25.06 -24.83 42.80
C ARG A 765 23.98 -24.26 43.71
N GLU A 766 22.83 -24.93 43.83
CA GLU A 766 21.71 -24.55 44.69
C GLU A 766 21.95 -24.94 46.15
N LEU A 767 22.52 -26.13 46.39
CA LEU A 767 22.97 -26.54 47.72
C LEU A 767 24.14 -25.72 48.27
N GLY A 768 24.80 -24.91 47.43
CA GLY A 768 25.94 -24.07 47.82
C GLY A 768 27.28 -24.82 47.93
N ASN A 769 27.33 -26.09 47.50
CA ASN A 769 28.49 -26.97 47.62
C ASN A 769 29.57 -26.64 46.57
N THR A 770 30.13 -25.44 46.64
CA THR A 770 31.06 -24.89 45.63
C THR A 770 32.29 -25.75 45.34
N ALA A 771 32.72 -26.59 46.29
CA ALA A 771 33.80 -27.57 46.09
C ALA A 771 33.39 -28.70 45.13
N GLU A 772 32.25 -29.37 45.37
CA GLU A 772 31.73 -30.41 44.48
C GLU A 772 31.13 -29.82 43.19
N GLU A 773 30.53 -28.62 43.23
CA GLU A 773 30.12 -27.87 42.02
C GLU A 773 31.31 -27.71 41.07
N ARG A 774 32.48 -27.28 41.60
CA ARG A 774 33.72 -27.18 40.83
C ARG A 774 34.24 -28.55 40.39
N ARG A 775 34.29 -29.54 41.27
CA ARG A 775 34.80 -30.88 40.94
C ARG A 775 34.00 -31.51 39.79
N LEU A 776 32.67 -31.40 39.83
CA LEU A 776 31.79 -31.93 38.77
C LEU A 776 31.89 -31.12 37.47
N LEU A 777 32.24 -29.83 37.53
CA LEU A 777 32.62 -29.04 36.36
C LEU A 777 33.96 -29.54 35.77
N ASP A 778 34.99 -29.69 36.59
CA ASP A 778 36.32 -30.11 36.14
C ASP A 778 36.31 -31.57 35.59
N GLU A 779 35.66 -32.52 36.27
CA GLU A 779 35.40 -33.89 35.76
C GLU A 779 34.52 -33.90 34.49
N GLY A 780 33.48 -33.06 34.45
CA GLY A 780 32.58 -32.93 33.30
C GLY A 780 33.27 -32.35 32.07
N LEU A 781 34.19 -31.39 32.25
CA LEU A 781 34.97 -30.76 31.18
C LEU A 781 36.08 -31.67 30.65
N GLN A 782 36.65 -32.56 31.48
CA GLN A 782 37.56 -33.61 31.00
C GLN A 782 36.84 -34.59 30.07
N ARG A 783 35.57 -34.93 30.35
CA ARG A 783 34.77 -35.83 29.51
C ARG A 783 34.16 -35.13 28.29
N PHE A 784 33.77 -33.85 28.41
CA PHE A 784 33.08 -33.10 27.36
C PHE A 784 33.69 -31.69 27.13
N PRO A 785 34.93 -31.59 26.60
CA PRO A 785 35.58 -30.30 26.36
C PRO A 785 34.81 -29.39 25.38
N THR A 786 34.06 -30.00 24.47
CA THR A 786 33.21 -29.37 23.44
C THR A 786 31.94 -28.71 23.98
N PHE A 787 31.58 -28.92 25.24
CA PHE A 787 30.29 -28.48 25.76
C PHE A 787 30.37 -27.10 26.42
N PHE A 788 30.10 -26.06 25.61
CA PHE A 788 30.17 -24.65 25.99
C PHE A 788 29.45 -24.29 27.31
N LYS A 789 28.40 -25.03 27.68
CA LYS A 789 27.57 -24.68 28.84
C LYS A 789 28.16 -25.13 30.18
N LEU A 790 29.08 -26.12 30.19
CA LEU A 790 29.92 -26.39 31.36
C LEU A 790 30.93 -25.25 31.55
N TRP A 791 31.63 -24.82 30.49
CA TRP A 791 32.51 -23.64 30.52
C TRP A 791 31.80 -22.37 31.01
N LEU A 792 30.57 -22.13 30.55
CA LEU A 792 29.74 -21.01 31.00
C LEU A 792 29.44 -21.08 32.52
N MET A 793 29.16 -22.27 33.06
CA MET A 793 28.88 -22.43 34.49
C MET A 793 30.15 -22.33 35.34
N LEU A 794 31.31 -22.79 34.84
CA LEU A 794 32.60 -22.60 35.51
C LEU A 794 32.98 -21.12 35.61
N GLY A 795 32.81 -20.35 34.54
CA GLY A 795 33.00 -18.90 34.59
C GLY A 795 32.02 -18.20 35.52
N GLN A 796 30.73 -18.60 35.53
CA GLN A 796 29.75 -18.07 36.48
C GLN A 796 30.06 -18.44 37.95
N LEU A 797 30.63 -19.61 38.21
CA LEU A 797 31.10 -20.00 39.54
C LEU A 797 32.27 -19.11 39.97
N HIS A 798 33.23 -18.83 39.09
CA HIS A 798 34.31 -17.89 39.37
C HIS A 798 33.81 -16.43 39.51
N GLU A 799 32.79 -15.99 38.77
CA GLU A 799 32.11 -14.70 38.99
C GLU A 799 31.44 -14.65 40.38
N ARG A 800 30.71 -15.70 40.80
CA ARG A 800 30.13 -15.80 42.16
C ARG A 800 31.20 -15.70 43.25
N LEU A 801 32.35 -16.35 43.03
CA LEU A 801 33.50 -16.36 43.94
C LEU A 801 34.35 -15.07 43.84
N LYS A 802 33.98 -14.10 42.99
CA LYS A 802 34.75 -12.88 42.69
C LYS A 802 36.19 -13.13 42.21
N GLN A 803 36.45 -14.30 41.62
CA GLN A 803 37.76 -14.70 41.08
C GLN A 803 37.85 -14.33 39.59
N GLU A 804 37.74 -13.04 39.30
CA GLU A 804 37.57 -12.48 37.95
C GLU A 804 38.63 -12.93 36.94
N ALA A 805 39.90 -13.01 37.35
CA ALA A 805 40.99 -13.51 36.50
C ALA A 805 40.80 -14.98 36.08
N LYS A 806 40.26 -15.83 36.96
CA LYS A 806 39.96 -17.23 36.66
C LYS A 806 38.66 -17.40 35.88
N ALA A 807 37.67 -16.52 36.10
CA ALA A 807 36.48 -16.45 35.25
C ALA A 807 36.86 -16.13 33.79
N LYS A 808 37.78 -15.17 33.60
CA LYS A 808 38.37 -14.87 32.28
C LYS A 808 39.10 -16.08 31.69
N GLU A 809 40.01 -16.71 32.44
CA GLU A 809 40.76 -17.89 31.98
C GLU A 809 39.85 -19.06 31.59
N ALA A 810 38.79 -19.31 32.36
CA ALA A 810 37.77 -20.32 32.05
C ALA A 810 36.98 -19.98 30.78
N TYR A 811 36.56 -18.72 30.60
CA TYR A 811 35.87 -18.28 29.38
C TYR A 811 36.80 -18.31 28.14
N GLU A 812 38.06 -17.86 28.24
CA GLU A 812 39.03 -17.94 27.16
C GLU A 812 39.36 -19.39 26.78
N SER A 813 39.48 -20.28 27.77
CA SER A 813 39.72 -21.72 27.53
C SER A 813 38.49 -22.39 26.90
N GLY A 814 37.29 -22.04 27.35
CA GLY A 814 36.05 -22.43 26.69
C GLY A 814 35.95 -21.91 25.26
N LEU A 815 36.47 -20.72 24.93
CA LEU A 815 36.48 -20.17 23.57
C LEU A 815 37.57 -20.75 22.67
N LYS A 816 38.66 -21.30 23.23
CA LYS A 816 39.62 -22.13 22.48
C LYS A 816 38.94 -23.43 22.02
N ASN A 817 38.18 -24.08 22.92
CA ASN A 817 37.49 -25.34 22.65
C ASN A 817 36.16 -25.18 21.88
N CYS A 818 35.44 -24.07 22.08
CA CYS A 818 34.12 -23.80 21.51
C CYS A 818 34.04 -22.44 20.76
N PRO A 819 34.81 -22.20 19.67
CA PRO A 819 34.87 -20.90 19.00
C PRO A 819 33.52 -20.32 18.52
N HIS A 820 32.56 -21.20 18.22
CA HIS A 820 31.26 -20.85 17.64
C HIS A 820 30.17 -20.55 18.68
N CYS A 821 30.43 -20.72 19.98
CA CYS A 821 29.43 -20.45 21.00
C CYS A 821 29.27 -18.95 21.29
N VAL A 822 28.18 -18.35 20.82
CA VAL A 822 27.90 -16.93 21.02
C VAL A 822 27.63 -16.56 22.47
N THR A 823 26.88 -17.36 23.25
CA THR A 823 26.63 -17.04 24.67
C THR A 823 27.91 -16.96 25.50
N LEU A 824 28.97 -17.67 25.11
CA LEU A 824 30.26 -17.62 25.78
C LEU A 824 31.05 -16.34 25.43
N TRP A 825 31.00 -15.91 24.17
CA TRP A 825 31.51 -14.58 23.76
C TRP A 825 30.77 -13.45 24.47
N LEU A 826 29.45 -13.55 24.63
CA LEU A 826 28.63 -12.56 25.36
C LEU A 826 29.01 -12.48 26.84
N SER A 827 29.18 -13.62 27.52
CA SER A 827 29.62 -13.65 28.93
C SER A 827 31.04 -13.10 29.10
N LEU A 828 31.99 -13.43 28.23
CA LEU A 828 33.34 -12.84 28.30
C LEU A 828 33.31 -11.33 28.03
N ALA A 829 32.53 -10.86 27.06
CA ALA A 829 32.41 -9.43 26.76
C ALA A 829 31.83 -8.65 27.94
N ASN A 830 30.74 -9.16 28.54
CA ASN A 830 30.13 -8.57 29.74
C ASN A 830 31.07 -8.63 30.96
N LEU A 831 32.01 -9.58 31.02
CA LEU A 831 33.03 -9.64 32.07
C LEU A 831 34.15 -8.61 31.84
N GLU A 832 34.73 -8.55 30.64
CA GLU A 832 35.77 -7.56 30.30
C GLU A 832 35.25 -6.11 30.45
N GLU A 833 33.97 -5.88 30.16
CA GLU A 833 33.29 -4.59 30.34
C GLU A 833 33.26 -4.17 31.82
N LYS A 834 32.97 -5.10 32.75
CA LYS A 834 33.02 -4.84 34.20
C LYS A 834 34.43 -4.55 34.69
N ILE A 835 35.43 -5.32 34.25
CA ILE A 835 36.79 -5.28 34.82
C ILE A 835 37.63 -4.14 34.21
N THR A 836 37.53 -3.93 32.89
CA THR A 836 38.48 -3.12 32.12
C THR A 836 37.84 -2.09 31.18
N GLY A 837 36.50 -2.03 31.17
CA GLY A 837 35.74 -1.12 30.34
C GLY A 837 35.73 -1.47 28.85
N LEU A 838 35.21 -0.52 28.07
CA LEU A 838 34.79 -0.69 26.69
C LEU A 838 35.88 -1.20 25.72
N SER A 839 37.16 -0.87 25.92
CA SER A 839 38.22 -1.14 24.93
C SER A 839 38.49 -2.63 24.72
N LYS A 840 38.57 -3.42 25.79
CA LYS A 840 38.76 -4.88 25.69
C LYS A 840 37.46 -5.60 25.34
N ALA A 841 36.31 -5.11 25.84
CA ALA A 841 35.00 -5.60 25.43
C ALA A 841 34.77 -5.46 23.91
N ARG A 842 35.10 -4.29 23.33
CA ARG A 842 35.14 -4.07 21.87
C ARG A 842 36.03 -5.07 21.15
N ALA A 843 37.23 -5.34 21.67
CA ALA A 843 38.16 -6.29 21.08
C ALA A 843 37.60 -7.72 21.09
N VAL A 844 37.06 -8.18 22.23
CA VAL A 844 36.40 -9.50 22.37
C VAL A 844 35.21 -9.64 21.44
N LEU A 845 34.30 -8.66 21.39
CA LEU A 845 33.14 -8.69 20.49
C LEU A 845 33.53 -8.57 19.01
N THR A 846 34.68 -7.97 18.69
CA THR A 846 35.22 -7.94 17.32
C THR A 846 35.87 -9.26 16.94
N MET A 847 36.55 -9.94 17.86
CA MET A 847 37.04 -11.31 17.63
C MET A 847 35.89 -12.31 17.51
N GLY A 848 34.86 -12.20 18.36
CA GLY A 848 33.64 -13.00 18.27
C GLY A 848 32.94 -12.85 16.92
N ARG A 849 32.73 -11.61 16.45
CA ARG A 849 32.18 -11.34 15.10
C ARG A 849 33.07 -11.87 13.98
N LYS A 850 34.40 -11.72 14.07
CA LYS A 850 35.32 -12.30 13.06
C LYS A 850 35.25 -13.83 12.97
N ARG A 851 34.94 -14.53 14.07
CA ARG A 851 34.73 -15.99 14.07
C ARG A 851 33.30 -16.42 13.72
N ASN A 852 32.30 -15.58 14.00
CA ASN A 852 30.88 -15.85 13.76
C ASN A 852 30.18 -14.60 13.14
N PRO A 853 30.43 -14.27 11.86
CA PRO A 853 30.00 -12.98 11.29
C PRO A 853 28.48 -12.81 11.24
N GLN A 854 27.78 -13.87 10.85
CA GLN A 854 26.34 -13.87 10.58
C GLN A 854 25.45 -13.99 11.84
N ASN A 855 25.98 -13.89 13.07
CA ASN A 855 25.16 -14.01 14.27
C ASN A 855 24.67 -12.64 14.79
N PRO A 856 23.35 -12.38 14.83
CA PRO A 856 22.81 -11.09 15.26
C PRO A 856 23.01 -10.73 16.73
N GLU A 857 23.16 -11.70 17.64
CA GLU A 857 23.28 -11.44 19.08
C GLU A 857 24.62 -10.78 19.42
N LEU A 858 25.70 -11.15 18.73
CA LEU A 858 27.01 -10.51 18.88
C LEU A 858 26.98 -9.04 18.41
N TRP A 859 26.28 -8.78 17.30
CA TRP A 859 26.06 -7.44 16.78
C TRP A 859 25.20 -6.59 17.73
N LEU A 860 24.10 -7.15 18.25
CA LEU A 860 23.24 -6.51 19.24
C LEU A 860 24.03 -6.15 20.52
N ALA A 861 24.85 -7.08 21.02
CA ALA A 861 25.66 -6.86 22.21
C ALA A 861 26.73 -5.77 22.01
N ALA A 862 27.36 -5.72 20.84
CA ALA A 862 28.28 -4.63 20.48
C ALA A 862 27.57 -3.28 20.46
N VAL A 863 26.43 -3.15 19.77
CA VAL A 863 25.64 -1.90 19.75
C VAL A 863 25.21 -1.49 21.16
N ARG A 864 24.78 -2.43 22.00
CA ARG A 864 24.39 -2.15 23.40
C ARG A 864 25.56 -1.75 24.30
N ALA A 865 26.75 -2.34 24.12
CA ALA A 865 27.94 -1.93 24.85
C ALA A 865 28.32 -0.48 24.51
N GLU A 866 28.21 -0.07 23.24
CA GLU A 866 28.40 1.33 22.84
C GLU A 866 27.35 2.27 23.43
N LEU A 867 26.06 1.87 23.41
CA LEU A 867 24.99 2.67 24.00
C LEU A 867 25.14 2.84 25.52
N ARG A 868 25.59 1.82 26.25
CA ARG A 868 25.89 1.92 27.70
C ARG A 868 27.00 2.93 28.02
N HIS A 869 27.92 3.17 27.08
CA HIS A 869 29.00 4.13 27.20
C HIS A 869 28.71 5.47 26.50
N GLY A 870 27.48 5.70 26.03
CA GLY A 870 27.04 6.96 25.41
C GLY A 870 27.46 7.16 23.95
N ASN A 871 28.15 6.21 23.32
CA ASN A 871 28.69 6.34 21.96
C ASN A 871 27.64 6.12 20.85
N THR A 872 26.55 6.89 20.89
CA THR A 872 25.38 6.77 20.01
C THR A 872 25.75 6.73 18.51
N LYS A 873 26.65 7.60 18.06
CA LYS A 873 27.11 7.64 16.65
C LYS A 873 27.86 6.36 16.23
N GLU A 874 28.61 5.74 17.13
CA GLU A 874 29.30 4.48 16.85
C GLU A 874 28.33 3.30 16.92
N ALA A 875 27.34 3.35 17.83
CA ALA A 875 26.23 2.41 17.90
C ALA A 875 25.37 2.41 16.61
N ASP A 876 24.99 3.59 16.09
CA ASP A 876 24.29 3.74 14.80
C ASP A 876 25.11 3.15 13.64
N ASN A 877 26.41 3.47 13.56
CA ASN A 877 27.31 2.96 12.53
C ASN A 877 27.52 1.43 12.63
N LEU A 878 27.52 0.86 13.84
CA LEU A 878 27.58 -0.58 14.06
C LEU A 878 26.25 -1.27 13.71
N MET A 879 25.11 -0.66 14.03
CA MET A 879 23.79 -1.19 13.66
C MET A 879 23.57 -1.14 12.13
N ALA A 880 24.03 -0.09 11.45
CA ALA A 880 24.00 -0.02 9.99
C ALA A 880 24.79 -1.18 9.34
N LYS A 881 25.96 -1.53 9.88
CA LYS A 881 26.76 -2.69 9.44
C LYS A 881 26.08 -4.01 9.80
N ALA A 882 25.53 -4.13 11.01
CA ALA A 882 24.77 -5.31 11.44
C ALA A 882 23.57 -5.61 10.53
N LEU A 883 22.84 -4.57 10.08
CA LEU A 883 21.71 -4.71 9.16
C LEU A 883 22.13 -4.90 7.69
N GLN A 884 23.38 -4.60 7.32
CA GLN A 884 23.96 -4.98 6.03
C GLN A 884 24.35 -6.48 6.00
N GLU A 885 24.94 -6.99 7.08
CA GLU A 885 25.32 -8.41 7.20
C GLU A 885 24.12 -9.33 7.52
N CYS A 886 23.16 -8.85 8.32
CA CYS A 886 22.02 -9.62 8.83
C CYS A 886 20.66 -8.90 8.57
N PRO A 887 20.27 -8.65 7.30
CA PRO A 887 19.10 -7.84 6.96
C PRO A 887 17.75 -8.41 7.42
N ASN A 888 17.67 -9.72 7.65
CA ASN A 888 16.45 -10.43 8.03
C ASN A 888 16.37 -10.72 9.55
N SER A 889 17.22 -10.10 10.38
CA SER A 889 17.21 -10.32 11.83
C SER A 889 16.25 -9.37 12.54
N GLY A 890 15.10 -9.87 12.97
CA GLY A 890 14.12 -9.08 13.72
C GLY A 890 14.62 -8.57 15.08
N ILE A 891 15.58 -9.25 15.70
CA ILE A 891 16.21 -8.80 16.95
C ILE A 891 17.01 -7.50 16.73
N LEU A 892 17.76 -7.40 15.62
CA LEU A 892 18.49 -6.17 15.26
C LEU A 892 17.51 -5.05 14.86
N TRP A 893 16.48 -5.36 14.08
CA TRP A 893 15.46 -4.38 13.72
C TRP A 893 14.69 -3.85 14.94
N ALA A 894 14.35 -4.70 15.91
CA ALA A 894 13.72 -4.28 17.17
C ALA A 894 14.61 -3.28 17.93
N ALA A 895 15.90 -3.59 18.08
CA ALA A 895 16.86 -2.69 18.73
C ALA A 895 17.09 -1.40 17.93
N HIS A 896 17.06 -1.44 16.59
CA HIS A 896 17.16 -0.26 15.73
C HIS A 896 15.94 0.66 15.89
N ILE A 897 14.72 0.11 16.02
CA ILE A 897 13.50 0.88 16.32
C ILE A 897 13.60 1.57 17.69
N GLU A 898 14.23 0.92 18.68
CA GLU A 898 14.44 1.50 20.02
C GLU A 898 15.50 2.62 20.02
N MET A 899 16.63 2.41 19.35
CA MET A 899 17.75 3.37 19.29
C MET A 899 17.39 4.65 18.52
N VAL A 900 16.60 4.53 17.44
CA VAL A 900 16.23 5.66 16.57
C VAL A 900 15.34 6.69 17.30
N PRO A 901 15.53 8.02 17.10
CA PRO A 901 14.72 9.06 17.71
C PRO A 901 13.20 8.94 17.43
N ARG A 902 12.37 9.26 18.43
CA ARG A 902 10.90 9.03 18.43
C ARG A 902 10.18 9.33 17.10
N PRO A 903 10.37 10.49 16.42
CA PRO A 903 9.65 10.79 15.17
C PRO A 903 9.97 9.83 14.00
N GLN A 904 11.20 9.31 13.96
CA GLN A 904 11.65 8.43 12.87
C GLN A 904 11.26 6.96 13.10
N ARG A 905 10.97 6.57 14.34
CA ARG A 905 10.61 5.18 14.71
C ARG A 905 9.47 4.62 13.87
N LYS A 906 8.44 5.41 13.58
CA LYS A 906 7.28 4.98 12.75
C LYS A 906 7.67 4.56 11.33
N ARG A 907 8.65 5.25 10.71
CA ARG A 907 9.18 4.87 9.39
C ARG A 907 10.04 3.60 9.51
N LYS A 908 10.96 3.58 10.48
CA LYS A 908 11.85 2.42 10.70
C LYS A 908 11.10 1.14 11.09
N SER A 909 9.96 1.23 11.78
CA SER A 909 9.09 0.08 12.03
C SER A 909 8.39 -0.42 10.76
N HIS A 910 8.01 0.45 9.84
CA HIS A 910 7.48 0.03 8.54
C HIS A 910 8.58 -0.65 7.70
N ASP A 911 9.77 -0.05 7.65
CA ASP A 911 10.94 -0.63 6.99
C ASP A 911 11.27 -2.03 7.56
N ALA A 912 11.24 -2.18 8.89
CA ALA A 912 11.47 -3.44 9.59
C ALA A 912 10.42 -4.50 9.28
N ILE A 913 9.12 -4.17 9.30
CA ILE A 913 8.05 -5.12 8.91
C ILE A 913 8.25 -5.56 7.46
N THR A 914 8.57 -4.63 6.55
CA THR A 914 8.80 -4.90 5.12
C THR A 914 10.06 -5.75 4.85
N LYS A 915 10.91 -5.99 5.85
CA LYS A 915 12.12 -6.83 5.77
C LYS A 915 12.04 -8.11 6.58
N CYS A 916 11.29 -8.09 7.69
CA CYS A 916 11.12 -9.19 8.62
C CYS A 916 9.62 -9.46 8.80
N ASP A 917 8.99 -9.96 7.74
CA ASP A 917 7.57 -10.28 7.76
C ASP A 917 7.25 -11.27 8.88
N GLN A 918 6.36 -10.85 9.77
CA GLN A 918 5.87 -11.60 10.93
C GLN A 918 6.91 -11.93 12.04
N ASP A 919 8.07 -11.27 12.08
CA ASP A 919 9.02 -11.52 13.19
C ASP A 919 8.45 -11.07 14.55
N PRO A 920 8.47 -11.94 15.59
CA PRO A 920 7.91 -11.64 16.91
C PRO A 920 8.58 -10.47 17.64
N TYR A 921 9.90 -10.30 17.53
CA TYR A 921 10.64 -9.21 18.18
C TYR A 921 10.33 -7.87 17.53
N VAL A 922 10.22 -7.82 16.21
CA VAL A 922 9.78 -6.60 15.48
C VAL A 922 8.35 -6.25 15.89
N ILE A 923 7.43 -7.22 15.92
CA ILE A 923 6.05 -7.00 16.34
C ILE A 923 5.99 -6.49 17.79
N ALA A 924 6.79 -7.04 18.71
CA ALA A 924 6.87 -6.57 20.10
C ALA A 924 7.52 -5.17 20.24
N ALA A 925 8.45 -4.78 19.37
CA ALA A 925 8.98 -3.42 19.31
C ALA A 925 7.92 -2.42 18.78
N VAL A 926 7.16 -2.81 17.76
CA VAL A 926 6.04 -2.01 17.22
C VAL A 926 4.89 -1.89 18.22
N ALA A 927 4.62 -2.94 19.01
CA ALA A 927 3.64 -2.88 20.09
C ALA A 927 4.06 -1.88 21.19
N ARG A 928 5.35 -1.88 21.59
CA ARG A 928 5.93 -0.87 22.49
C ARG A 928 5.88 0.54 21.91
N LEU A 929 6.08 0.70 20.60
CA LEU A 929 5.89 1.99 19.91
C LEU A 929 4.43 2.46 20.03
N PHE A 930 3.44 1.61 19.75
CA PHE A 930 2.02 1.98 19.91
C PHE A 930 1.64 2.29 21.37
N TRP A 931 2.26 1.64 22.34
CA TRP A 931 2.08 1.93 23.77
C TRP A 931 2.67 3.30 24.14
N GLN A 932 3.89 3.64 23.69
CA GLN A 932 4.50 4.97 23.86
C GLN A 932 3.67 6.07 23.17
N ASP A 933 3.08 5.77 22.01
CA ASP A 933 2.11 6.61 21.29
C ASP A 933 0.72 6.69 21.97
N ARG A 934 0.51 6.01 23.10
CA ARG A 934 -0.76 5.87 23.84
C ARG A 934 -1.93 5.28 23.05
N LYS A 935 -1.65 4.50 21.99
CA LYS A 935 -2.66 3.86 21.11
C LYS A 935 -3.04 2.48 21.64
N VAL A 936 -3.71 2.47 22.80
CA VAL A 936 -3.98 1.29 23.64
C VAL A 936 -4.48 0.07 22.84
N ASP A 937 -5.54 0.18 22.05
CA ASP A 937 -6.13 -0.98 21.37
C ASP A 937 -5.22 -1.56 20.27
N LYS A 938 -4.43 -0.70 19.63
CA LYS A 938 -3.41 -1.13 18.65
C LYS A 938 -2.22 -1.79 19.36
N ALA A 939 -1.79 -1.27 20.51
CA ALA A 939 -0.79 -1.94 21.34
C ALA A 939 -1.28 -3.33 21.81
N ARG A 940 -2.52 -3.43 22.33
CA ARG A 940 -3.15 -4.70 22.75
C ARG A 940 -3.22 -5.73 21.62
N SER A 941 -3.63 -5.32 20.42
CA SER A 941 -3.68 -6.18 19.24
C SER A 941 -2.29 -6.68 18.83
N TRP A 942 -1.27 -5.80 18.82
CA TRP A 942 0.09 -6.17 18.43
C TRP A 942 0.83 -7.00 19.51
N LEU A 943 0.55 -6.77 20.80
CA LEU A 943 1.06 -7.62 21.89
C LEU A 943 0.47 -9.04 21.80
N ASN A 944 -0.84 -9.18 21.60
CA ASN A 944 -1.46 -10.48 21.33
C ASN A 944 -0.85 -11.17 20.08
N ARG A 945 -0.56 -10.40 19.01
CA ARG A 945 0.08 -10.94 17.81
C ARG A 945 1.51 -11.45 18.09
N ALA A 946 2.34 -10.71 18.82
CA ALA A 946 3.69 -11.18 19.19
C ALA A 946 3.62 -12.47 20.03
N VAL A 947 2.72 -12.49 21.02
CA VAL A 947 2.50 -13.62 21.92
C VAL A 947 1.97 -14.86 21.21
N THR A 948 1.08 -14.72 20.23
CA THR A 948 0.56 -15.86 19.46
C THR A 948 1.56 -16.41 18.44
N LEU A 949 2.47 -15.59 17.93
CA LEU A 949 3.53 -16.03 17.01
C LEU A 949 4.69 -16.73 17.73
N ALA A 950 5.04 -16.30 18.95
CA ALA A 950 6.07 -16.96 19.76
C ALA A 950 5.71 -17.03 21.26
N PRO A 951 4.86 -18.01 21.66
CA PRO A 951 4.48 -18.21 23.07
C PRO A 951 5.64 -18.56 24.00
N ASP A 952 6.79 -19.00 23.49
CA ASP A 952 7.95 -19.41 24.29
C ASP A 952 8.85 -18.24 24.75
N ILE A 953 8.61 -17.01 24.26
CA ILE A 953 9.41 -15.82 24.62
C ILE A 953 8.75 -15.08 25.79
N GLY A 954 9.28 -15.31 26.99
CA GLY A 954 8.80 -14.73 28.25
C GLY A 954 8.87 -13.20 28.32
N ASP A 955 9.80 -12.58 27.58
CA ASP A 955 9.92 -11.13 27.50
C ASP A 955 8.66 -10.47 26.89
N PHE A 956 7.98 -11.14 25.95
CA PHE A 956 6.73 -10.63 25.36
C PHE A 956 5.55 -10.75 26.32
N TRP A 957 5.47 -11.86 27.07
CA TRP A 957 4.49 -12.02 28.15
C TRP A 957 4.67 -10.98 29.25
N ALA A 958 5.92 -10.68 29.63
CA ALA A 958 6.22 -9.65 30.63
C ALA A 958 5.83 -8.25 30.14
N LEU A 959 6.11 -7.92 28.87
CA LEU A 959 5.62 -6.68 28.26
C LEU A 959 4.10 -6.64 28.18
N TYR A 960 3.43 -7.73 27.82
CA TYR A 960 1.97 -7.75 27.68
C TYR A 960 1.25 -7.66 29.04
N TYR A 961 1.72 -8.39 30.05
CA TYR A 961 1.21 -8.29 31.42
C TYR A 961 1.42 -6.87 31.99
N LYS A 962 2.60 -6.25 31.78
CA LYS A 962 2.86 -4.87 32.21
C LYS A 962 1.94 -3.86 31.53
N PHE A 963 1.60 -4.08 30.25
CA PHE A 963 0.64 -3.26 29.51
C PHE A 963 -0.79 -3.40 30.05
N GLU A 964 -1.31 -4.62 30.24
CA GLU A 964 -2.66 -4.81 30.81
C GLU A 964 -2.73 -4.39 32.29
N HIS A 965 -1.60 -4.35 33.01
CA HIS A 965 -1.53 -3.77 34.35
C HIS A 965 -1.64 -2.24 34.36
N GLN A 966 -1.30 -1.56 33.26
CA GLN A 966 -1.43 -0.10 33.13
C GLN A 966 -2.73 0.35 32.42
N HIS A 967 -3.27 -0.49 31.53
CA HIS A 967 -4.35 -0.12 30.59
C HIS A 967 -5.44 -1.19 30.41
N GLY A 968 -5.44 -2.25 31.22
CA GLY A 968 -6.37 -3.38 31.13
C GLY A 968 -7.22 -3.56 32.39
N THR A 969 -8.30 -4.32 32.24
CA THR A 969 -9.10 -4.82 33.36
C THR A 969 -8.36 -5.94 34.08
N GLU A 970 -8.74 -6.23 35.33
CA GLU A 970 -8.16 -7.36 36.06
C GLU A 970 -8.35 -8.70 35.33
N ASP A 971 -9.46 -8.88 34.63
CA ASP A 971 -9.76 -10.15 33.97
C ASP A 971 -8.92 -10.36 32.71
N SER A 972 -8.55 -9.27 32.01
CA SER A 972 -7.49 -9.31 31.00
C SER A 972 -6.13 -9.68 31.61
N GLN A 973 -5.79 -9.12 32.78
CA GLN A 973 -4.54 -9.49 33.48
C GLN A 973 -4.53 -10.97 33.89
N LYS A 974 -5.67 -11.50 34.35
CA LYS A 974 -5.87 -12.93 34.68
C LYS A 974 -5.79 -13.83 33.44
N ASP A 975 -6.31 -13.41 32.28
CA ASP A 975 -6.19 -14.14 31.01
C ASP A 975 -4.75 -14.22 30.52
N VAL A 976 -4.02 -13.09 30.49
CA VAL A 976 -2.60 -13.05 30.12
C VAL A 976 -1.76 -13.95 31.04
N LEU A 977 -2.06 -13.95 32.34
CA LEU A 977 -1.38 -14.82 33.31
C LEU A 977 -1.65 -16.30 33.03
N LYS A 978 -2.92 -16.71 32.87
CA LYS A 978 -3.31 -18.09 32.53
C LYS A 978 -2.64 -18.58 31.24
N ARG A 979 -2.61 -17.73 30.20
CA ARG A 979 -2.06 -18.08 28.89
C ARG A 979 -0.52 -18.12 28.90
N CYS A 980 0.14 -17.30 29.72
CA CYS A 980 1.57 -17.39 29.99
C CYS A 980 1.94 -18.69 30.73
N VAL A 981 1.16 -19.07 31.76
CA VAL A 981 1.35 -20.34 32.48
C VAL A 981 1.15 -21.54 31.54
N ALA A 982 0.13 -21.51 30.68
CA ALA A 982 -0.12 -22.56 29.68
C ALA A 982 0.97 -22.68 28.61
N ALA A 983 1.74 -21.62 28.34
CA ALA A 983 2.82 -21.60 27.34
C ALA A 983 4.18 -22.09 27.86
N GLU A 984 4.43 -22.03 29.18
CA GLU A 984 5.72 -22.38 29.82
C GLU A 984 6.97 -21.77 29.13
N PRO A 985 7.04 -20.43 28.97
CA PRO A 985 8.11 -19.76 28.25
C PRO A 985 9.51 -20.01 28.84
N LYS A 986 10.49 -20.23 27.96
CA LYS A 986 11.92 -20.48 28.29
C LYS A 986 12.88 -19.51 27.62
N HIS A 987 12.44 -18.80 26.59
CA HIS A 987 13.25 -17.86 25.82
C HIS A 987 12.93 -16.40 26.20
N GLY A 988 13.76 -15.46 25.73
CA GLY A 988 13.80 -14.08 26.22
C GLY A 988 15.04 -13.83 27.08
N GLU A 989 15.66 -12.68 26.89
CA GLU A 989 16.92 -12.29 27.54
C GLU A 989 16.69 -11.99 29.02
N LYS A 990 15.64 -11.22 29.32
CA LYS A 990 15.31 -10.78 30.69
C LYS A 990 14.64 -11.91 31.46
N TRP A 991 13.77 -12.66 30.79
CA TRP A 991 13.19 -13.91 31.29
C TRP A 991 14.28 -14.91 31.73
N GLN A 992 15.26 -15.18 30.87
CA GLN A 992 16.35 -16.10 31.20
C GLN A 992 17.29 -15.56 32.29
N ALA A 993 17.49 -14.25 32.38
CA ALA A 993 18.27 -13.66 33.48
C ALA A 993 17.60 -13.89 34.85
N VAL A 994 16.28 -13.68 34.94
CA VAL A 994 15.51 -13.94 36.18
C VAL A 994 15.42 -15.42 36.50
N SER A 995 15.06 -16.26 35.51
CA SER A 995 14.85 -17.70 35.68
C SER A 995 16.13 -18.48 36.05
N LYS A 996 17.31 -18.00 35.64
CA LYS A 996 18.61 -18.65 35.96
C LYS A 996 19.27 -18.12 37.24
N ALA A 997 18.66 -17.17 37.94
CA ALA A 997 19.14 -16.72 39.25
C ALA A 997 18.77 -17.76 40.31
N VAL A 998 19.73 -18.12 41.19
CA VAL A 998 19.60 -19.24 42.13
C VAL A 998 18.41 -19.05 43.08
N GLU A 999 18.17 -17.80 43.53
CA GLU A 999 17.03 -17.38 44.37
C GLU A 999 15.64 -17.62 43.74
N ASN A 1000 15.57 -17.86 42.43
CA ASN A 1000 14.33 -17.96 41.66
C ASN A 1000 14.06 -19.38 41.11
N ALA A 1001 14.97 -20.34 41.28
CA ALA A 1001 14.98 -21.58 40.51
C ALA A 1001 13.73 -22.46 40.69
N HIS A 1002 13.18 -22.51 41.92
CA HIS A 1002 11.95 -23.26 42.23
C HIS A 1002 10.67 -22.39 42.17
N GLN A 1003 10.74 -21.14 41.68
CA GLN A 1003 9.57 -20.25 41.69
C GLN A 1003 8.66 -20.50 40.48
N PRO A 1004 7.32 -20.51 40.65
CA PRO A 1004 6.40 -20.76 39.56
C PRO A 1004 6.47 -19.65 38.49
N THR A 1005 6.09 -20.00 37.26
CA THR A 1005 6.07 -19.11 36.07
C THR A 1005 5.44 -17.73 36.36
N GLU A 1006 4.40 -17.67 37.18
CA GLU A 1006 3.77 -16.40 37.59
C GLU A 1006 4.68 -15.48 38.40
N ALA A 1007 5.47 -16.03 39.32
CA ALA A 1007 6.38 -15.28 40.18
C ALA A 1007 7.58 -14.79 39.37
N ILE A 1008 8.08 -15.61 38.44
CA ILE A 1008 9.09 -15.21 37.46
C ILE A 1008 8.55 -14.06 36.59
N LEU A 1009 7.34 -14.16 36.05
CA LEU A 1009 6.69 -13.10 35.27
C LEU A 1009 6.60 -11.79 36.06
N LYS A 1010 6.08 -11.83 37.29
CA LYS A 1010 5.97 -10.66 38.17
C LYS A 1010 7.35 -10.05 38.47
N LYS A 1011 8.40 -10.86 38.66
CA LYS A 1011 9.79 -10.39 38.83
C LYS A 1011 10.38 -9.76 37.56
N VAL A 1012 10.16 -10.32 36.38
CA VAL A 1012 10.60 -9.74 35.09
C VAL A 1012 9.89 -8.39 34.83
N VAL A 1013 8.60 -8.29 35.14
CA VAL A 1013 7.83 -7.03 35.06
C VAL A 1013 8.41 -5.96 35.98
N ILE A 1014 8.84 -6.31 37.20
CA ILE A 1014 9.52 -5.38 38.11
C ILE A 1014 10.87 -4.91 37.54
N LEU A 1015 11.66 -5.79 36.91
CA LEU A 1015 12.91 -5.37 36.25
C LEU A 1015 12.67 -4.44 35.07
N LEU A 1016 11.68 -4.73 34.21
CA LEU A 1016 11.22 -3.84 33.14
C LEU A 1016 10.74 -2.49 33.68
N GLY A 1017 10.22 -2.42 34.91
CA GLY A 1017 9.86 -1.18 35.59
C GLY A 1017 11.06 -0.40 36.16
N LYS A 1018 12.17 -1.08 36.48
CA LYS A 1018 13.42 -0.44 36.95
C LYS A 1018 14.26 0.10 35.79
N GLU A 1019 14.39 -0.65 34.71
CA GLU A 1019 15.18 -0.25 33.53
C GLU A 1019 14.59 0.98 32.83
N GLU A 1020 13.27 1.07 32.69
CA GLU A 1020 12.63 2.26 32.09
C GLU A 1020 12.86 3.52 32.94
N LYS A 1021 12.75 3.43 34.27
CA LYS A 1021 13.07 4.55 35.17
C LYS A 1021 14.54 4.96 35.10
N ALA A 1022 15.46 4.01 34.95
CA ALA A 1022 16.87 4.31 34.73
C ALA A 1022 17.12 4.97 33.36
N ALA A 1023 16.39 4.55 32.32
CA ALA A 1023 16.46 5.16 31.00
C ALA A 1023 15.84 6.57 30.96
N GLU A 1024 14.75 6.82 31.70
CA GLU A 1024 14.16 8.16 31.87
C GLU A 1024 15.11 9.09 32.64
N ASN A 1025 15.70 8.63 33.75
CA ASN A 1025 16.67 9.38 34.52
C ASN A 1025 17.99 9.69 33.76
N ASN A 1026 18.34 8.91 32.75
CA ASN A 1026 19.50 9.18 31.86
C ASN A 1026 19.14 10.05 30.63
N ASN A 1027 17.90 10.54 30.52
CA ASN A 1027 17.46 11.51 29.50
C ASN A 1027 17.06 12.87 30.13
N HIS A 1028 17.49 13.11 31.37
CA HIS A 1028 17.36 14.35 32.13
C HIS A 1028 18.73 14.75 32.69
#